data_AF-A0A7X4CWC1-F1
#
_entry.id   AF-A0A7X4CWC1-F1
#
_cell.length_a   1.000
_cell.length_b   1.000
_cell.length_c   1.000
_cell.angle_alpha   90.00
_cell.angle_beta   90.00
_cell.angle_gamma   90.00
#
_symmetry.space_group_name_H-M   'P 1'
#
loop_
_entity.id
_entity.type
_entity.pdbx_description
1 polymer ?
#
loop_
_entity_poly.entity_id
_entity_poly.type
_entity_poly.pdbx_seq_one_letter_code
_entity_poly.pdbx_strand_id
1 'polypeptide(L)'
;TAQLRAVDAGQPFRLMQRAGMETAVMDEVLRQRDPALLEAVRRSREGAPGAATEILGERVREVPRGDLGAEAGRRWLALAPEERTDTAIMAPTHAIRREANAAVREGLAAEGALQGPSLVIDRLVDRRLTRAQAADIRSWEEGDTVVFHRDAYGCRQDDVCIVTAVTAAGDGKVTLATPGGERSFRPSGNSAWWCRLHDTEEIEIRAGDRIRWTRNRKAARGRPGLVNGGEADVVAVERSRVRFRDPDGRGLSLARDDVQLRHLDHAYCTTVHAAQGATARSAIAVLESAGAADQALFHVELSRASDEFLLLTDDREGLVETLEGRPGQGDGALEALGIDPERPPAIEPEIFEALVADWRELERRGEEAGRDPCDLLGHAEVMARAAALSAIEDLPTDMRRTVDTMLEGQERRIAEERKERDLAARVRAHWRRWPEIGWAARAAGRHPEDMPGHAAWRREGDALLEEARAMQDGPRRHERPDRESAPGEAGIRTEAAALERTRTLDDSGRFRRGWRALQDRARRDSMPELHCEGWEGTARLGERLDGQAGLDADTGRAVAGWRDVRDRQEALVGEVRALPARTDAWAGRRARDLPLDPHGRADPAGPACRAWRKEGLETEREVRAMLADGSPYRPHLDAMPDEAERVRRSLAATGEALASDRRAGFAWLADEVNRQARSAGVPPFHAPRFDELVALTGELARDPALPASLGKTARAWLEHRSESEALVREIRDWPERAEAESARFPGPDGNPEALAAWRTRAEGAAEDGRRMLSDMGPHAAHLRAMPGERDGLKKAADGLDRLVAESMHEELRRHADAAERHAARTGTVPVDAPAWGALMGRVREFDARDGLSDGVRRDVARYRERDERWGRSLVFDAARPARDESVPERDAEDRRLADDALVLACAVSERVDAASPVHRDTLRNDVEAVLRLSAEAPDVPWDGDGGTDAAAFSVARGRAETEFRVEAARRIDAGEIFEARARFEGDPDFYRKGQADRYKAALAEGVRCLEGVEAAPSRIESVAARAVVATRGTERQELALAMAEALERGTVPSAEGLRKERGALLAELQRDAPEGESPTGRSHREWTLLRRVCASFTGAEVRQMCEGKGPVMERLPGDAARKRAKAKLRALHRENVSCDPSPWRRRQETLGRELGLVRDQGAEHDRGIYPEIEPW
;
A
#
# COMPACT_ATOMS: atom_id res chain seq x y z
N THR A 1 -51.48 -60.36 -30.59
CA THR A 1 -51.82 -58.92 -30.53
C THR A 1 -51.87 -58.34 -31.93
N ALA A 2 -52.85 -57.49 -32.27
CA ALA A 2 -53.08 -56.98 -33.65
C ALA A 2 -52.79 -55.47 -33.83
N GLN A 3 -52.16 -54.82 -32.84
CA GLN A 3 -51.84 -53.38 -32.87
C GLN A 3 -50.40 -53.12 -33.30
N LEU A 4 -50.09 -51.86 -33.60
CA LEU A 4 -48.73 -51.41 -33.94
C LEU A 4 -47.77 -51.60 -32.75
N ARG A 5 -46.50 -51.81 -33.08
CA ARG A 5 -45.44 -52.17 -32.15
C ARG A 5 -44.70 -50.93 -31.64
N ALA A 6 -44.12 -51.04 -30.44
CA ALA A 6 -43.18 -50.05 -29.94
C ALA A 6 -41.88 -50.14 -30.75
N VAL A 7 -41.68 -49.17 -31.65
CA VAL A 7 -40.68 -49.15 -32.74
C VAL A 7 -39.29 -49.69 -32.36
N ASP A 8 -38.80 -49.42 -31.15
CA ASP A 8 -37.44 -49.79 -30.71
C ASP A 8 -37.37 -51.01 -29.77
N ALA A 9 -38.49 -51.51 -29.25
CA ALA A 9 -38.49 -52.47 -28.13
C ALA A 9 -38.62 -53.95 -28.54
N GLY A 10 -38.76 -54.24 -29.83
CA GLY A 10 -38.94 -55.60 -30.34
C GLY A 10 -40.33 -56.18 -30.04
N GLN A 11 -40.39 -57.42 -29.55
CA GLN A 11 -41.66 -58.17 -29.37
C GLN A 11 -41.85 -58.81 -27.97
N PRO A 12 -41.38 -58.22 -26.84
CA PRO A 12 -41.32 -58.88 -25.54
C PRO A 12 -42.69 -59.36 -25.03
N PHE A 13 -43.75 -58.57 -25.23
CA PHE A 13 -45.10 -58.95 -24.82
C PHE A 13 -45.59 -60.20 -25.55
N ARG A 14 -45.36 -60.28 -26.87
CA ARG A 14 -45.69 -61.46 -27.67
C ARG A 14 -44.90 -62.68 -27.23
N LEU A 15 -43.61 -62.51 -26.95
CA LEU A 15 -42.75 -63.60 -26.47
C LEU A 15 -43.18 -64.11 -25.09
N MET A 16 -43.55 -63.22 -24.16
CA MET A 16 -44.09 -63.61 -22.86
C MET A 16 -45.42 -64.38 -22.99
N GLN A 17 -46.33 -63.94 -23.86
CA GLN A 17 -47.57 -64.68 -24.15
C GLN A 17 -47.26 -66.08 -24.72
N ARG A 18 -46.29 -66.20 -25.64
CA ARG A 18 -45.84 -67.48 -26.18
C ARG A 18 -45.14 -68.37 -25.14
N ALA A 19 -44.43 -67.77 -24.18
CA ALA A 19 -43.76 -68.47 -23.08
C ALA A 19 -44.73 -68.86 -21.94
N GLY A 20 -46.05 -68.74 -22.15
CA GLY A 20 -47.06 -69.22 -21.20
C GLY A 20 -47.54 -68.19 -20.17
N MET A 21 -47.28 -66.90 -20.35
CA MET A 21 -47.87 -65.85 -19.51
C MET A 21 -49.41 -65.93 -19.57
N GLU A 22 -50.06 -65.95 -18.40
CA GLU A 22 -51.52 -65.96 -18.28
C GLU A 22 -52.13 -64.71 -18.92
N THR A 23 -53.17 -64.87 -19.75
CA THR A 23 -53.79 -63.77 -20.51
C THR A 23 -55.30 -63.87 -20.51
N ALA A 24 -55.97 -62.71 -20.52
CA ALA A 24 -57.39 -62.59 -20.78
C ALA A 24 -57.62 -61.97 -22.16
N VAL A 25 -58.59 -62.47 -22.93
CA VAL A 25 -58.90 -62.02 -24.29
C VAL A 25 -60.21 -61.21 -24.27
N MET A 26 -60.17 -60.01 -24.86
CA MET A 26 -61.35 -59.18 -25.12
C MET A 26 -61.62 -59.14 -26.64
N ASP A 27 -62.70 -59.78 -27.07
CA ASP A 27 -63.08 -59.95 -28.47
C ASP A 27 -64.19 -58.99 -28.93
N GLU A 28 -64.97 -58.47 -27.99
CA GLU A 28 -65.92 -57.36 -28.19
C GLU A 28 -65.29 -56.11 -28.83
N VAL A 29 -66.10 -55.37 -29.61
CA VAL A 29 -65.68 -54.19 -30.38
C VAL A 29 -66.70 -53.05 -30.16
N LEU A 30 -66.49 -52.25 -29.10
CA LEU A 30 -67.46 -51.29 -28.57
C LEU A 30 -67.54 -49.93 -29.29
N ARG A 31 -66.58 -49.62 -30.16
CA ARG A 31 -66.38 -48.25 -30.69
C ARG A 31 -67.25 -47.92 -31.90
N GLN A 32 -67.42 -48.86 -32.83
CA GLN A 32 -68.10 -48.62 -34.10
C GLN A 32 -69.62 -48.66 -33.92
N ARG A 33 -70.31 -47.59 -34.33
CA ARG A 33 -71.77 -47.45 -34.32
C ARG A 33 -72.41 -47.82 -35.65
N ASP A 34 -71.68 -47.60 -36.76
CA ASP A 34 -72.11 -47.99 -38.10
C ASP A 34 -71.90 -49.51 -38.31
N PRO A 35 -72.94 -50.29 -38.67
CA PRO A 35 -72.83 -51.73 -38.84
C PRO A 35 -71.83 -52.17 -39.93
N ALA A 36 -71.73 -51.42 -41.03
CA ALA A 36 -70.79 -51.72 -42.11
C ALA A 36 -69.34 -51.47 -41.69
N LEU A 37 -69.09 -50.35 -40.99
CA LEU A 37 -67.78 -50.06 -40.42
C LEU A 37 -67.37 -51.08 -39.35
N LEU A 38 -68.30 -51.51 -38.48
CA LEU A 38 -68.05 -52.57 -37.49
C LEU A 38 -67.62 -53.88 -38.16
N GLU A 39 -68.31 -54.30 -39.22
CA GLU A 39 -67.96 -55.52 -39.95
C GLU A 39 -66.60 -55.37 -40.66
N ALA A 40 -66.30 -54.22 -41.28
CA ALA A 40 -65.00 -53.96 -41.88
C ALA A 40 -63.86 -54.06 -40.84
N VAL A 41 -64.05 -53.51 -39.63
CA VAL A 41 -63.07 -53.62 -38.52
C VAL A 41 -62.85 -55.07 -38.10
N ARG A 42 -63.91 -55.88 -38.02
CA ARG A 42 -63.81 -57.32 -37.70
C ARG A 42 -62.98 -58.08 -38.73
N ARG A 43 -63.29 -57.90 -40.03
CA ARG A 43 -62.55 -58.54 -41.13
C ARG A 43 -61.08 -58.14 -41.15
N SER A 44 -60.80 -56.86 -40.90
CA SER A 44 -59.43 -56.37 -40.78
C SER A 44 -58.68 -57.03 -39.60
N ARG A 45 -59.32 -57.23 -38.44
CA ARG A 45 -58.72 -57.92 -37.27
C ARG A 45 -58.41 -59.39 -37.53
N GLU A 46 -59.22 -60.05 -38.34
CA GLU A 46 -59.07 -61.46 -38.73
C GLU A 46 -57.99 -61.68 -39.80
N GLY A 47 -57.34 -60.61 -40.29
CA GLY A 47 -56.32 -60.70 -41.34
C GLY A 47 -56.92 -60.79 -42.75
N ALA A 48 -58.15 -60.32 -42.96
CA ALA A 48 -58.83 -60.30 -44.26
C ALA A 48 -59.04 -58.86 -44.76
N PRO A 49 -57.97 -58.13 -45.16
CA PRO A 49 -58.05 -56.74 -45.59
C PRO A 49 -58.87 -56.55 -46.88
N GLY A 50 -58.82 -57.49 -47.83
CA GLY A 50 -59.62 -57.44 -49.06
C GLY A 50 -61.12 -57.38 -48.77
N ALA A 51 -61.64 -58.29 -47.94
CA ALA A 51 -63.03 -58.28 -47.51
C ALA A 51 -63.43 -56.98 -46.80
N ALA A 52 -62.54 -56.43 -45.96
CA ALA A 52 -62.77 -55.15 -45.30
C ALA A 52 -62.87 -53.99 -46.32
N THR A 53 -62.00 -53.94 -47.33
CA THR A 53 -62.06 -52.91 -48.38
C THR A 53 -63.31 -53.04 -49.27
N GLU A 54 -63.78 -54.26 -49.53
CA GLU A 54 -65.02 -54.51 -50.26
C GLU A 54 -66.24 -53.98 -49.49
N ILE A 55 -66.32 -54.25 -48.17
CA ILE A 55 -67.37 -53.73 -47.28
C ILE A 55 -67.38 -52.19 -47.25
N LEU A 56 -66.20 -51.57 -47.29
CA LEU A 56 -66.09 -50.10 -47.34
C LEU A 56 -66.58 -49.51 -48.67
N GLY A 57 -66.48 -50.25 -49.78
CA GLY A 57 -67.09 -49.88 -51.06
C GLY A 57 -66.67 -48.50 -51.56
N GLU A 58 -67.63 -47.57 -51.71
CA GLU A 58 -67.37 -46.19 -52.16
C GLU A 58 -66.60 -45.33 -51.14
N ARG A 59 -66.42 -45.82 -49.91
CA ARG A 59 -65.60 -45.19 -48.87
C ARG A 59 -64.10 -45.41 -49.10
N VAL A 60 -63.71 -46.18 -50.11
CA VAL A 60 -62.32 -46.25 -50.61
C VAL A 60 -62.25 -45.47 -51.91
N ARG A 61 -61.44 -44.42 -51.99
CA ARG A 61 -61.35 -43.54 -53.16
C ARG A 61 -59.92 -43.53 -53.71
N GLU A 62 -59.83 -43.69 -55.03
CA GLU A 62 -58.56 -43.59 -55.73
C GLU A 62 -58.24 -42.13 -56.07
N VAL A 63 -57.03 -41.71 -55.75
CA VAL A 63 -56.49 -40.36 -55.95
C VAL A 63 -55.05 -40.51 -56.45
N PRO A 64 -54.59 -39.70 -57.42
CA PRO A 64 -53.20 -39.77 -57.86
C PRO A 64 -52.23 -39.72 -56.68
N ARG A 65 -51.24 -40.61 -56.67
CA ARG A 65 -50.31 -40.80 -55.54
C ARG A 65 -49.71 -39.50 -55.01
N GLY A 66 -49.32 -38.58 -55.88
CA GLY A 66 -48.70 -37.29 -55.51
C GLY A 66 -49.67 -36.25 -54.94
N ASP A 67 -50.96 -36.54 -54.83
CA ASP A 67 -52.01 -35.61 -54.38
C ASP A 67 -52.83 -36.19 -53.20
N LEU A 68 -52.48 -37.37 -52.69
CA LEU A 68 -53.21 -38.05 -51.62
C LEU A 68 -53.34 -37.20 -50.36
N GLY A 69 -52.25 -36.58 -49.90
CA GLY A 69 -52.26 -35.72 -48.72
C GLY A 69 -53.07 -34.44 -48.93
N ALA A 70 -52.87 -33.77 -50.07
CA ALA A 70 -53.57 -32.53 -50.37
C ALA A 70 -55.08 -32.76 -50.59
N GLU A 71 -55.49 -33.85 -51.23
CA GLU A 71 -56.90 -34.23 -51.36
C GLU A 71 -57.53 -34.54 -49.99
N ALA A 72 -56.82 -35.22 -49.08
CA ALA A 72 -57.31 -35.43 -47.71
C ALA A 72 -57.61 -34.10 -47.01
N GLY A 73 -56.71 -33.11 -47.17
CA GLY A 73 -56.91 -31.76 -46.65
C GLY A 73 -58.10 -31.03 -47.28
N ARG A 74 -58.26 -31.10 -48.61
CA ARG A 74 -59.40 -30.50 -49.32
C ARG A 74 -60.73 -31.12 -48.92
N ARG A 75 -60.78 -32.45 -48.72
CA ARG A 75 -61.97 -33.16 -48.25
C ARG A 75 -62.36 -32.74 -46.84
N TRP A 76 -61.39 -32.58 -45.96
CA TRP A 76 -61.62 -32.06 -44.62
C TRP A 76 -62.13 -30.61 -44.65
N LEU A 77 -61.57 -29.76 -45.52
CA LEU A 77 -62.05 -28.39 -45.72
C LEU A 77 -63.46 -28.33 -46.33
N ALA A 78 -63.88 -29.32 -47.11
CA ALA A 78 -65.24 -29.37 -47.65
C ALA A 78 -66.32 -29.65 -46.59
N LEU A 79 -65.94 -30.10 -45.39
CA LEU A 79 -66.84 -30.32 -44.26
C LEU A 79 -67.27 -29.01 -43.61
N ALA A 80 -68.43 -29.00 -42.95
CA ALA A 80 -68.84 -27.86 -42.14
C ALA A 80 -67.88 -27.66 -40.93
N PRO A 81 -67.69 -26.42 -40.42
CA PRO A 81 -66.77 -26.15 -39.31
C PRO A 81 -66.97 -27.02 -38.07
N GLU A 82 -68.20 -27.39 -37.74
CA GLU A 82 -68.53 -28.26 -36.61
C GLU A 82 -68.18 -29.74 -36.87
N GLU A 83 -68.25 -30.18 -38.12
CA GLU A 83 -67.88 -31.55 -38.53
C GLU A 83 -66.36 -31.70 -38.63
N ARG A 84 -65.66 -30.62 -38.98
CA ARG A 84 -64.18 -30.54 -39.00
C ARG A 84 -63.57 -30.86 -37.63
N THR A 85 -64.19 -30.41 -36.54
CA THR A 85 -63.70 -30.70 -35.17
C THR A 85 -63.86 -32.16 -34.77
N ASP A 86 -64.82 -32.86 -35.36
CA ASP A 86 -65.14 -34.27 -35.10
C ASP A 86 -64.42 -35.25 -36.06
N THR A 87 -63.73 -34.71 -37.08
CA THR A 87 -63.09 -35.48 -38.15
C THR A 87 -61.56 -35.44 -38.07
N ALA A 88 -60.93 -36.60 -37.96
CA ALA A 88 -59.47 -36.73 -37.95
C ALA A 88 -58.90 -37.10 -39.33
N ILE A 89 -57.83 -36.44 -39.77
CA ILE A 89 -57.06 -36.86 -40.94
C ILE A 89 -55.89 -37.74 -40.47
N MET A 90 -55.77 -38.95 -41.00
CA MET A 90 -54.74 -39.92 -40.63
C MET A 90 -53.83 -40.19 -41.82
N ALA A 91 -52.51 -40.09 -41.58
CA ALA A 91 -51.49 -40.33 -42.59
C ALA A 91 -50.47 -41.37 -42.11
N PRO A 92 -49.97 -42.23 -43.02
CA PRO A 92 -49.04 -43.30 -42.68
C PRO A 92 -47.60 -42.77 -42.60
N THR A 93 -47.30 -41.67 -43.31
CA THR A 93 -45.97 -41.05 -43.37
C THR A 93 -46.00 -39.58 -42.96
N HIS A 94 -44.84 -39.06 -42.53
CA HIS A 94 -44.70 -37.64 -42.22
C HIS A 94 -44.80 -36.74 -43.46
N ALA A 95 -44.47 -37.25 -44.67
CA ALA A 95 -44.58 -36.51 -45.92
C ALA A 95 -46.05 -36.20 -46.27
N ILE A 96 -46.90 -37.24 -46.32
CA ILE A 96 -48.34 -37.09 -46.58
C ILE A 96 -49.00 -36.20 -45.51
N ARG A 97 -48.61 -36.35 -44.25
CA ARG A 97 -49.10 -35.49 -43.17
C ARG A 97 -48.75 -34.01 -43.40
N ARG A 98 -47.55 -33.71 -43.89
CA ARG A 98 -47.13 -32.33 -44.21
C ARG A 98 -47.96 -31.75 -45.35
N GLU A 99 -48.18 -32.53 -46.40
CA GLU A 99 -49.03 -32.13 -47.53
C GLU A 99 -50.48 -31.85 -47.09
N ALA A 100 -51.07 -32.75 -46.30
CA ALA A 100 -52.41 -32.56 -45.76
C ALA A 100 -52.52 -31.32 -44.87
N ASN A 101 -51.57 -31.13 -43.94
CA ASN A 101 -51.51 -29.94 -43.10
C ASN A 101 -51.38 -28.65 -43.94
N ALA A 102 -50.54 -28.65 -44.97
CA ALA A 102 -50.35 -27.50 -45.85
C ALA A 102 -51.64 -27.14 -46.61
N ALA A 103 -52.30 -28.14 -47.21
CA ALA A 103 -53.56 -27.95 -47.92
C ALA A 103 -54.67 -27.42 -47.00
N VAL A 104 -54.79 -27.96 -45.77
CA VAL A 104 -55.75 -27.46 -44.77
C VAL A 104 -55.46 -25.99 -44.44
N ARG A 105 -54.20 -25.64 -44.17
CA ARG A 105 -53.83 -24.26 -43.81
C ARG A 105 -54.04 -23.27 -44.94
N GLU A 106 -53.70 -23.64 -46.17
CA GLU A 106 -53.95 -22.81 -47.34
C GLU A 106 -55.45 -22.50 -47.49
N GLY A 107 -56.30 -23.53 -47.35
CA GLY A 107 -57.75 -23.33 -47.35
C GLY A 107 -58.26 -22.49 -46.20
N LEU A 108 -57.81 -22.73 -44.96
CA LEU A 108 -58.20 -21.92 -43.79
C LEU A 108 -57.74 -20.45 -43.91
N ALA A 109 -56.59 -20.20 -44.55
CA ALA A 109 -56.15 -18.85 -44.86
C ALA A 109 -57.06 -18.19 -45.92
N ALA A 110 -57.45 -18.93 -46.97
CA ALA A 110 -58.37 -18.45 -48.00
C ALA A 110 -59.78 -18.18 -47.46
N GLU A 111 -60.26 -18.97 -46.49
CA GLU A 111 -61.52 -18.76 -45.76
C GLU A 111 -61.46 -17.58 -44.77
N GLY A 112 -60.26 -17.02 -44.52
CA GLY A 112 -60.05 -15.97 -43.51
C GLY A 112 -60.12 -16.47 -42.06
N ALA A 113 -60.06 -17.78 -41.84
CA ALA A 113 -59.99 -18.38 -40.51
C ALA A 113 -58.60 -18.19 -39.87
N LEU A 114 -57.53 -18.11 -40.68
CA LEU A 114 -56.19 -17.73 -40.22
C LEU A 114 -55.99 -16.22 -40.37
N GLN A 115 -55.77 -15.52 -39.26
CA GLN A 115 -55.80 -14.05 -39.21
C GLN A 115 -54.55 -13.44 -38.56
N GLY A 116 -54.33 -12.15 -38.85
CA GLY A 116 -53.31 -11.34 -38.17
C GLY A 116 -51.88 -11.60 -38.66
N PRO A 117 -50.87 -11.10 -37.93
CA PRO A 117 -49.47 -11.25 -38.29
C PRO A 117 -49.01 -12.70 -38.15
N SER A 118 -48.15 -13.16 -39.05
CA SER A 118 -47.50 -14.45 -38.94
C SER A 118 -46.20 -14.40 -38.16
N LEU A 119 -45.82 -15.57 -37.62
CA LEU A 119 -44.52 -15.81 -37.03
C LEU A 119 -43.92 -17.05 -37.71
N VAL A 120 -42.82 -16.86 -38.42
CA VAL A 120 -41.99 -17.94 -38.94
C VAL A 120 -41.03 -18.37 -37.84
N ILE A 121 -40.94 -19.67 -37.60
CA ILE A 121 -40.12 -20.29 -36.56
C ILE A 121 -39.28 -21.39 -37.19
N ASP A 122 -38.01 -21.44 -36.82
CA ASP A 122 -37.12 -22.57 -37.08
C ASP A 122 -37.46 -23.72 -36.13
N ARG A 123 -38.40 -24.59 -36.52
CA ARG A 123 -38.76 -25.74 -35.70
C ARG A 123 -37.69 -26.83 -35.78
N LEU A 124 -37.55 -27.53 -34.65
CA LEU A 124 -36.59 -28.60 -34.45
C LEU A 124 -37.30 -29.94 -34.68
N VAL A 125 -36.87 -30.65 -35.72
CA VAL A 125 -37.36 -31.98 -36.08
C VAL A 125 -36.32 -33.02 -35.65
N ASP A 126 -36.66 -33.83 -34.65
CA ASP A 126 -35.78 -34.89 -34.16
C ASP A 126 -35.46 -35.91 -35.27
N ARG A 127 -34.17 -36.18 -35.51
CA ARG A 127 -33.71 -37.19 -36.49
C ARG A 127 -34.04 -38.63 -36.09
N ARG A 128 -34.46 -38.84 -34.84
CA ARG A 128 -34.84 -40.14 -34.26
C ARG A 128 -33.74 -41.20 -34.42
N LEU A 129 -32.49 -40.78 -34.25
CA LEU A 129 -31.38 -41.73 -34.24
C LEU A 129 -31.58 -42.74 -33.11
N THR A 130 -31.38 -44.02 -33.42
CA THR A 130 -31.28 -45.05 -32.37
C THR A 130 -30.08 -44.76 -31.48
N ARG A 131 -30.03 -45.35 -30.29
CA ARG A 131 -28.89 -45.19 -29.39
C ARG A 131 -27.56 -45.57 -30.05
N ALA A 132 -27.57 -46.65 -30.85
CA ALA A 132 -26.39 -47.10 -31.57
C ALA A 132 -25.95 -46.09 -32.63
N GLN A 133 -26.89 -45.53 -33.40
CA GLN A 133 -26.61 -44.50 -34.40
C GLN A 133 -26.14 -43.20 -33.76
N ALA A 134 -26.80 -42.71 -32.71
CA ALA A 134 -26.38 -41.51 -31.99
C ALA A 134 -25.01 -41.68 -31.30
N ALA A 135 -24.63 -42.94 -30.98
CA ALA A 135 -23.33 -43.31 -30.45
C ALA A 135 -22.22 -43.47 -31.51
N ASP A 136 -22.58 -43.41 -32.79
CA ASP A 136 -21.65 -43.51 -33.91
C ASP A 136 -21.34 -42.11 -34.44
N ILE A 137 -20.07 -41.72 -34.39
CA ILE A 137 -19.63 -40.40 -34.84
C ILE A 137 -19.94 -40.13 -36.31
N ARG A 138 -20.10 -41.18 -37.13
CA ARG A 138 -20.48 -41.05 -38.55
C ARG A 138 -21.91 -40.54 -38.75
N SER A 139 -22.74 -40.55 -37.70
CA SER A 139 -24.09 -39.97 -37.73
C SER A 139 -24.11 -38.47 -37.44
N TRP A 140 -22.94 -37.86 -37.23
CA TRP A 140 -22.78 -36.44 -36.88
C TRP A 140 -22.06 -35.71 -38.01
N GLU A 141 -22.58 -34.54 -38.37
CA GLU A 141 -22.03 -33.69 -39.42
C GLU A 141 -21.88 -32.24 -38.92
N GLU A 142 -20.91 -31.51 -39.49
CA GLU A 142 -20.79 -30.07 -39.23
C GLU A 142 -22.04 -29.33 -39.70
N GLY A 143 -22.54 -28.40 -38.88
CA GLY A 143 -23.80 -27.71 -39.10
C GLY A 143 -25.02 -28.37 -38.43
N ASP A 144 -24.89 -29.60 -37.92
CA ASP A 144 -25.99 -30.27 -37.24
C ASP A 144 -26.47 -29.50 -36.00
N THR A 145 -27.80 -29.50 -35.79
CA THR A 145 -28.40 -28.89 -34.61
C THR A 145 -28.56 -29.92 -33.50
N VAL A 146 -28.01 -29.63 -32.33
CA VAL A 146 -27.97 -30.54 -31.18
C VAL A 146 -28.75 -29.94 -30.04
N VAL A 147 -29.71 -30.70 -29.51
CA VAL A 147 -30.51 -30.25 -28.38
C VAL A 147 -30.26 -31.17 -27.20
N PHE A 148 -29.87 -30.58 -26.08
CA PHE A 148 -29.67 -31.27 -24.82
C PHE A 148 -30.99 -31.37 -24.07
N HIS A 149 -31.29 -32.53 -23.48
CA HIS A 149 -32.46 -32.69 -22.59
C HIS A 149 -32.07 -32.84 -21.12
N ARG A 150 -30.78 -32.72 -20.83
CA ARG A 150 -30.23 -32.51 -19.49
C ARG A 150 -28.93 -31.73 -19.62
N ASP A 151 -28.50 -31.15 -18.51
CA ASP A 151 -27.17 -30.57 -18.42
C ASP A 151 -26.08 -31.65 -18.56
N ALA A 152 -25.34 -31.62 -19.66
CA ALA A 152 -24.24 -32.54 -19.95
C ALA A 152 -23.19 -31.88 -20.86
N TYR A 153 -21.93 -32.31 -20.74
CA TYR A 153 -20.80 -31.80 -21.56
C TYR A 153 -20.66 -30.28 -21.61
N GLY A 154 -21.02 -29.59 -20.51
CA GLY A 154 -20.98 -28.13 -20.43
C GLY A 154 -22.06 -27.41 -21.24
N CYS A 155 -23.02 -28.16 -21.80
CA CYS A 155 -24.28 -27.69 -22.38
C CYS A 155 -25.40 -27.86 -21.34
N ARG A 156 -26.33 -26.91 -21.28
CA ARG A 156 -27.50 -26.97 -20.39
C ARG A 156 -28.64 -27.71 -21.04
N GLN A 157 -29.57 -28.18 -20.22
CA GLN A 157 -30.87 -28.62 -20.70
C GLN A 157 -31.52 -27.52 -21.54
N ASP A 158 -32.05 -27.92 -22.69
CA ASP A 158 -32.70 -27.07 -23.69
C ASP A 158 -31.77 -26.11 -24.45
N ASP A 159 -30.45 -26.16 -24.22
CA ASP A 159 -29.52 -25.49 -25.11
C ASP A 159 -29.63 -26.08 -26.51
N VAL A 160 -29.77 -25.20 -27.49
CA VAL A 160 -29.67 -25.52 -28.90
C VAL A 160 -28.27 -25.15 -29.37
N CYS A 161 -27.47 -26.16 -29.67
CA CYS A 161 -26.08 -26.04 -30.06
C CYS A 161 -25.92 -26.42 -31.54
N ILE A 162 -24.84 -25.95 -32.18
CA ILE A 162 -24.51 -26.29 -33.56
C ILE A 162 -23.18 -27.03 -33.58
N VAL A 163 -23.10 -28.15 -34.31
CA VAL A 163 -21.84 -28.86 -34.52
C VAL A 163 -20.92 -27.99 -35.38
N THR A 164 -19.73 -27.66 -34.87
CA THR A 164 -18.73 -26.85 -35.59
C THR A 164 -17.55 -27.67 -36.11
N ALA A 165 -17.31 -28.86 -35.55
CA ALA A 165 -16.28 -29.78 -36.06
C ALA A 165 -16.61 -31.24 -35.69
N VAL A 166 -16.27 -32.18 -36.58
CA VAL A 166 -16.35 -33.63 -36.33
C VAL A 166 -14.98 -34.27 -36.58
N THR A 167 -14.28 -34.66 -35.51
CA THR A 167 -12.93 -35.24 -35.61
C THR A 167 -13.01 -36.76 -35.60
N ALA A 168 -13.15 -37.35 -36.78
CA ALA A 168 -13.20 -38.81 -36.97
C ALA A 168 -11.83 -39.50 -36.77
N ALA A 169 -10.71 -38.78 -36.97
CA ALA A 169 -9.37 -39.34 -36.78
C ALA A 169 -8.96 -39.35 -35.30
N GLY A 170 -8.71 -40.54 -34.76
CA GLY A 170 -8.08 -40.79 -33.46
C GLY A 170 -8.97 -40.52 -32.23
N ASP A 171 -9.50 -39.30 -32.08
CA ASP A 171 -10.15 -38.86 -30.84
C ASP A 171 -11.68 -39.06 -30.82
N GLY A 172 -12.33 -39.30 -31.95
CA GLY A 172 -13.78 -39.61 -32.03
C GLY A 172 -14.69 -38.56 -31.37
N LYS A 173 -14.41 -37.26 -31.52
CA LYS A 173 -15.14 -36.16 -30.86
C LYS A 173 -15.96 -35.30 -31.82
N VAL A 174 -17.05 -34.76 -31.28
CA VAL A 174 -17.88 -33.72 -31.88
C VAL A 174 -17.70 -32.44 -31.07
N THR A 175 -17.49 -31.34 -31.77
CA THR A 175 -17.37 -29.99 -31.20
C THR A 175 -18.63 -29.20 -31.50
N LEU A 176 -19.15 -28.49 -30.51
CA LEU A 176 -20.38 -27.72 -30.53
C LEU A 176 -20.11 -26.24 -30.22
N ALA A 177 -20.68 -25.34 -31.01
CA ALA A 177 -20.95 -23.97 -30.61
C ALA A 177 -22.17 -23.96 -29.68
N THR A 178 -21.98 -23.46 -28.46
CA THR A 178 -23.04 -23.33 -27.46
C THR A 178 -23.21 -21.85 -27.07
N PRO A 179 -24.33 -21.45 -26.45
CA PRO A 179 -24.49 -20.10 -25.89
C PRO A 179 -23.41 -19.73 -24.86
N GLY A 180 -22.73 -20.70 -24.26
CA GLY A 180 -21.64 -20.53 -23.29
C GLY A 180 -20.22 -20.72 -23.87
N GLY A 181 -20.06 -20.69 -25.19
CA GLY A 181 -18.80 -20.94 -25.90
C GLY A 181 -18.67 -22.37 -26.46
N GLU A 182 -17.49 -22.72 -26.96
CA GLU A 182 -17.26 -24.02 -27.60
C GLU A 182 -17.19 -25.17 -26.59
N ARG A 183 -17.79 -26.33 -26.92
CA ARG A 183 -17.77 -27.56 -26.11
C ARG A 183 -17.48 -28.75 -27.00
N SER A 184 -16.70 -29.72 -26.53
CA SER A 184 -16.47 -30.96 -27.29
C SER A 184 -16.70 -32.20 -26.42
N PHE A 185 -17.24 -33.25 -27.03
CA PHE A 185 -17.49 -34.52 -26.37
C PHE A 185 -17.46 -35.68 -27.39
N ARG A 186 -17.30 -36.91 -26.90
CA ARG A 186 -17.46 -38.11 -27.73
C ARG A 186 -18.94 -38.49 -27.76
N PRO A 187 -19.55 -38.64 -28.94
CA PRO A 187 -20.92 -39.12 -29.04
C PRO A 187 -20.94 -40.63 -28.81
N SER A 188 -20.63 -41.12 -27.60
CA SER A 188 -20.70 -42.54 -27.22
C SER A 188 -21.32 -42.73 -25.82
N GLY A 189 -21.79 -43.96 -25.53
CA GLY A 189 -22.30 -44.34 -24.22
C GLY A 189 -23.58 -43.60 -23.81
N ASN A 190 -23.47 -42.70 -22.83
CA ASN A 190 -24.61 -41.93 -22.31
C ASN A 190 -24.87 -40.65 -23.09
N SER A 191 -23.91 -40.12 -23.86
CA SER A 191 -24.15 -38.91 -24.67
C SER A 191 -25.21 -39.13 -25.73
N ALA A 192 -25.24 -40.33 -26.32
CA ALA A 192 -26.29 -40.82 -27.21
C ALA A 192 -27.68 -40.82 -26.55
N TRP A 193 -27.74 -40.83 -25.21
CA TRP A 193 -28.98 -40.68 -24.45
C TRP A 193 -29.17 -39.29 -23.86
N TRP A 194 -28.27 -38.31 -23.99
CA TRP A 194 -28.36 -36.99 -23.32
C TRP A 194 -28.60 -35.79 -24.24
N CYS A 195 -28.34 -35.99 -25.52
CA CYS A 195 -28.62 -35.03 -26.57
C CYS A 195 -29.28 -35.74 -27.74
N ARG A 196 -29.97 -34.97 -28.58
CA ARG A 196 -30.54 -35.46 -29.83
C ARG A 196 -30.18 -34.52 -30.96
N LEU A 197 -29.86 -35.12 -32.11
CA LEU A 197 -29.68 -34.42 -33.36
C LEU A 197 -31.04 -34.05 -33.93
N HIS A 198 -31.17 -32.79 -34.35
CA HIS A 198 -32.36 -32.24 -34.95
C HIS A 198 -32.02 -31.63 -36.29
N ASP A 199 -32.92 -31.81 -37.25
CA ASP A 199 -33.00 -30.95 -38.42
C ASP A 199 -33.77 -29.68 -38.08
N THR A 200 -33.43 -28.58 -38.74
CA THR A 200 -34.16 -27.33 -38.63
C THR A 200 -35.04 -27.17 -39.87
N GLU A 201 -36.35 -27.02 -39.66
CA GLU A 201 -37.32 -26.75 -40.72
C GLU A 201 -38.08 -25.46 -40.39
N GLU A 202 -38.41 -24.65 -41.39
CA GLU A 202 -39.27 -23.49 -41.18
C GLU A 202 -40.73 -23.94 -40.96
N ILE A 203 -41.40 -23.32 -39.98
CA ILE A 203 -42.84 -23.42 -39.79
C ILE A 203 -43.43 -22.04 -39.55
N GLU A 204 -44.53 -21.75 -40.21
CA GLU A 204 -45.26 -20.49 -40.02
C GLU A 204 -46.49 -20.72 -39.14
N ILE A 205 -46.66 -19.92 -38.08
CA ILE A 205 -47.86 -19.91 -37.25
C ILE A 205 -48.58 -18.54 -37.31
N ARG A 206 -49.91 -18.56 -37.25
CA ARG A 206 -50.83 -17.42 -37.28
C ARG A 206 -51.96 -17.63 -36.26
N ALA A 207 -52.67 -16.56 -35.90
CA ALA A 207 -53.87 -16.72 -35.07
C ALA A 207 -54.91 -17.56 -35.83
N GLY A 208 -55.51 -18.54 -35.14
CA GLY A 208 -56.41 -19.54 -35.72
C GLY A 208 -55.73 -20.88 -36.06
N ASP A 209 -54.39 -20.97 -35.99
CA ASP A 209 -53.70 -22.24 -36.24
C ASP A 209 -53.91 -23.25 -35.12
N ARG A 210 -54.08 -24.53 -35.48
CA ARG A 210 -54.00 -25.65 -34.53
C ARG A 210 -52.61 -26.28 -34.58
N ILE A 211 -51.96 -26.38 -33.42
CA ILE A 211 -50.63 -26.95 -33.27
C ILE A 211 -50.63 -28.11 -32.29
N ARG A 212 -49.59 -28.94 -32.37
CA ARG A 212 -49.23 -29.97 -31.39
C ARG A 212 -47.82 -29.73 -30.88
N TRP A 213 -47.60 -29.98 -29.60
CA TRP A 213 -46.26 -29.95 -29.02
C TRP A 213 -45.48 -31.20 -29.44
N THR A 214 -44.23 -31.05 -29.86
CA THR A 214 -43.36 -32.17 -30.24
C THR A 214 -42.39 -32.57 -29.13
N ARG A 215 -42.43 -31.87 -27.98
CA ARG A 215 -41.58 -32.12 -26.82
C ARG A 215 -42.31 -31.83 -25.51
N ASN A 216 -42.04 -32.65 -24.51
CA ASN A 216 -42.53 -32.46 -23.14
C ASN A 216 -41.85 -31.25 -22.47
N ARG A 217 -42.62 -30.48 -21.70
CA ARG A 217 -42.13 -29.48 -20.75
C ARG A 217 -42.74 -29.73 -19.37
N LYS A 218 -41.89 -29.89 -18.35
CA LYS A 218 -42.38 -30.08 -16.97
C LYS A 218 -43.09 -28.82 -16.47
N ALA A 219 -44.13 -29.01 -15.66
CA ALA A 219 -44.80 -27.90 -15.00
C ALA A 219 -43.85 -27.23 -13.98
N ALA A 220 -43.92 -25.91 -13.89
CA ALA A 220 -43.18 -25.11 -12.91
C ALA A 220 -44.09 -24.02 -12.34
N ARG A 221 -43.68 -23.35 -11.25
CA ARG A 221 -44.51 -22.32 -10.60
C ARG A 221 -44.89 -21.23 -11.61
N GLY A 222 -46.19 -21.10 -11.91
CA GLY A 222 -46.71 -20.13 -12.88
C GLY A 222 -46.56 -20.51 -14.36
N ARG A 223 -46.13 -21.73 -14.69
CA ARG A 223 -46.03 -22.25 -16.07
C ARG A 223 -46.68 -23.63 -16.18
N PRO A 224 -47.70 -23.82 -17.04
CA PRO A 224 -48.31 -25.13 -17.21
C PRO A 224 -47.32 -26.09 -17.87
N GLY A 225 -47.41 -27.36 -17.47
CA GLY A 225 -46.70 -28.44 -18.13
C GLY A 225 -47.27 -28.66 -19.53
N LEU A 226 -46.40 -29.03 -20.47
CA LEU A 226 -46.78 -29.35 -21.84
C LEU A 226 -46.39 -30.80 -22.11
N VAL A 227 -47.27 -31.53 -22.77
CA VAL A 227 -47.09 -32.94 -23.08
C VAL A 227 -46.87 -33.09 -24.57
N ASN A 228 -45.90 -33.90 -24.97
CA ASN A 228 -45.65 -34.28 -26.35
C ASN A 228 -46.90 -34.95 -26.93
N GLY A 229 -47.36 -34.46 -28.08
CA GLY A 229 -48.63 -34.84 -28.69
C GLY A 229 -49.83 -34.04 -28.18
N GLY A 230 -49.69 -33.23 -27.14
CA GLY A 230 -50.75 -32.32 -26.69
C GLY A 230 -51.02 -31.22 -27.72
N GLU A 231 -52.29 -30.91 -27.95
CA GLU A 231 -52.73 -29.91 -28.94
C GLU A 231 -53.02 -28.54 -28.29
N ALA A 232 -52.97 -27.49 -29.09
CA ALA A 232 -53.41 -26.15 -28.71
C ALA A 232 -53.76 -25.29 -29.94
N ASP A 233 -54.66 -24.34 -29.77
CA ASP A 233 -54.98 -23.33 -30.78
C ASP A 233 -54.17 -22.05 -30.53
N VAL A 234 -53.61 -21.46 -31.59
CA VAL A 234 -52.93 -20.17 -31.56
C VAL A 234 -53.97 -19.06 -31.50
N VAL A 235 -54.06 -18.39 -30.35
CA VAL A 235 -55.04 -17.31 -30.13
C VAL A 235 -54.57 -15.98 -30.70
N ALA A 236 -53.29 -15.67 -30.53
CA ALA A 236 -52.72 -14.41 -31.00
C ALA A 236 -51.20 -14.51 -31.16
N VAL A 237 -50.68 -13.90 -32.23
CA VAL A 237 -49.26 -13.66 -32.45
C VAL A 237 -48.99 -12.17 -32.22
N GLU A 238 -48.42 -11.83 -31.06
CA GLU A 238 -48.16 -10.44 -30.65
C GLU A 238 -46.69 -10.07 -30.89
N ARG A 239 -46.31 -8.79 -30.76
CA ARG A 239 -44.92 -8.34 -30.98
C ARG A 239 -43.88 -9.02 -30.08
N SER A 240 -44.22 -9.36 -28.84
CA SER A 240 -43.26 -9.92 -27.85
C SER A 240 -43.57 -11.36 -27.41
N ARG A 241 -44.74 -11.89 -27.76
CA ARG A 241 -45.21 -13.20 -27.28
C ARG A 241 -46.23 -13.84 -28.23
N VAL A 242 -46.40 -15.14 -28.08
CA VAL A 242 -47.47 -15.92 -28.72
C VAL A 242 -48.40 -16.44 -27.62
N ARG A 243 -49.71 -16.39 -27.88
CA ARG A 243 -50.74 -16.90 -26.97
C ARG A 243 -51.41 -18.12 -27.57
N PHE A 244 -51.59 -19.13 -26.74
CA PHE A 244 -52.22 -20.39 -27.08
C PHE A 244 -53.39 -20.67 -26.14
N ARG A 245 -54.30 -21.53 -26.58
CA ARG A 245 -55.38 -22.10 -25.76
C ARG A 245 -55.39 -23.60 -25.95
N ASP A 246 -55.34 -24.36 -24.86
CA ASP A 246 -55.47 -25.81 -24.93
C ASP A 246 -56.95 -26.24 -25.11
N PRO A 247 -57.23 -27.52 -25.42
CA PRO A 247 -58.61 -28.01 -25.56
C PRO A 247 -59.47 -27.85 -24.30
N ASP A 248 -58.86 -27.79 -23.11
CA ASP A 248 -59.54 -27.54 -21.84
C ASP A 248 -59.87 -26.04 -21.61
N GLY A 249 -59.54 -25.18 -22.58
CA GLY A 249 -59.77 -23.73 -22.55
C GLY A 249 -58.74 -22.94 -21.74
N ARG A 250 -57.66 -23.57 -21.27
CA ARG A 250 -56.61 -22.91 -20.49
C ARG A 250 -55.68 -22.11 -21.40
N GLY A 251 -55.40 -20.87 -21.00
CA GLY A 251 -54.48 -19.98 -21.71
C GLY A 251 -53.02 -20.28 -21.39
N LEU A 252 -52.18 -20.30 -22.43
CA LEU A 252 -50.71 -20.35 -22.35
C LEU A 252 -50.13 -19.14 -23.09
N SER A 253 -49.08 -18.53 -22.55
CA SER A 253 -48.32 -17.49 -23.27
C SER A 253 -46.83 -17.79 -23.21
N LEU A 254 -46.20 -17.77 -24.39
CA LEU A 254 -44.76 -17.98 -24.57
C LEU A 254 -44.14 -16.72 -25.16
N ALA A 255 -42.94 -16.33 -24.70
CA ALA A 255 -42.18 -15.28 -25.35
C ALA A 255 -41.76 -15.72 -26.76
N ARG A 256 -41.53 -14.78 -27.69
CA ARG A 256 -41.16 -15.14 -29.09
C ARG A 256 -39.83 -15.90 -29.20
N ASP A 257 -38.95 -15.75 -28.23
CA ASP A 257 -37.65 -16.41 -28.11
C ASP A 257 -37.70 -17.65 -27.19
N ASP A 258 -38.88 -18.05 -26.70
CA ASP A 258 -39.03 -19.26 -25.88
C ASP A 258 -38.72 -20.51 -26.73
N VAL A 259 -37.74 -21.31 -26.30
CA VAL A 259 -37.29 -22.52 -27.00
C VAL A 259 -38.43 -23.51 -27.28
N GLN A 260 -39.50 -23.50 -26.46
CA GLN A 260 -40.67 -24.35 -26.67
C GLN A 260 -41.38 -24.06 -28.00
N LEU A 261 -41.29 -22.82 -28.52
CA LEU A 261 -41.84 -22.47 -29.84
C LEU A 261 -41.14 -23.22 -30.98
N ARG A 262 -39.91 -23.70 -30.78
CA ARG A 262 -39.20 -24.54 -31.75
C ARG A 262 -39.63 -26.01 -31.69
N HIS A 263 -40.43 -26.40 -30.70
CA HIS A 263 -40.90 -27.78 -30.50
C HIS A 263 -42.42 -27.90 -30.69
N LEU A 264 -42.88 -27.49 -31.88
CA LEU A 264 -44.27 -27.60 -32.29
C LEU A 264 -44.39 -28.01 -33.77
N ASP A 265 -45.59 -28.42 -34.16
CA ASP A 265 -45.96 -28.79 -35.52
C ASP A 265 -47.47 -28.52 -35.71
N HIS A 266 -47.97 -28.48 -36.95
CA HIS A 266 -49.40 -28.37 -37.21
C HIS A 266 -50.14 -29.67 -36.88
N ALA A 267 -51.35 -29.54 -36.34
CA ALA A 267 -52.15 -30.64 -35.81
C ALA A 267 -53.51 -30.82 -36.52
N TYR A 268 -53.57 -30.56 -37.83
CA TYR A 268 -54.75 -30.88 -38.64
C TYR A 268 -54.76 -32.35 -39.10
N CYS A 269 -53.58 -32.90 -39.34
CA CYS A 269 -53.36 -34.31 -39.68
C CYS A 269 -52.43 -34.98 -38.67
N THR A 270 -52.81 -36.18 -38.22
CA THR A 270 -52.04 -37.01 -37.29
C THR A 270 -51.47 -38.24 -37.98
N THR A 271 -50.39 -38.81 -37.43
CA THR A 271 -49.89 -40.10 -37.92
C THR A 271 -50.69 -41.24 -37.32
N VAL A 272 -50.82 -42.36 -38.04
CA VAL A 272 -51.55 -43.56 -37.55
C VAL A 272 -51.03 -44.05 -36.20
N HIS A 273 -49.70 -44.09 -36.03
CA HIS A 273 -49.06 -44.45 -34.76
C HIS A 273 -49.45 -43.50 -33.62
N ALA A 274 -49.56 -42.20 -33.88
CA ALA A 274 -49.95 -41.22 -32.87
C ALA A 274 -51.45 -41.26 -32.55
N ALA A 275 -52.28 -41.69 -33.52
CA ALA A 275 -53.70 -41.92 -33.32
C ALA A 275 -54.00 -43.19 -32.50
N GLN A 276 -53.02 -44.05 -32.22
CA GLN A 276 -53.26 -45.30 -31.49
C GLN A 276 -53.75 -45.02 -30.06
N GLY A 277 -55.02 -45.38 -29.82
CA GLY A 277 -55.74 -45.16 -28.57
C GLY A 277 -56.78 -44.04 -28.67
N ALA A 278 -56.62 -43.11 -29.61
CA ALA A 278 -57.60 -42.06 -29.89
C ALA A 278 -58.84 -42.64 -30.59
N THR A 279 -59.97 -41.97 -30.39
CA THR A 279 -61.25 -42.24 -31.07
C THR A 279 -61.68 -40.93 -31.72
N ALA A 280 -61.99 -40.97 -33.01
CA ALA A 280 -62.59 -39.85 -33.74
C ALA A 280 -63.99 -40.27 -34.19
N ARG A 281 -64.90 -39.32 -34.32
CA ARG A 281 -66.24 -39.61 -34.84
C ARG A 281 -66.17 -40.03 -36.30
N SER A 282 -65.45 -39.23 -37.09
CA SER A 282 -65.17 -39.49 -38.49
C SER A 282 -63.66 -39.50 -38.74
N ALA A 283 -63.19 -40.27 -39.73
CA ALA A 283 -61.78 -40.28 -40.12
C ALA A 283 -61.58 -40.29 -41.64
N ILE A 284 -60.60 -39.50 -42.09
CA ILE A 284 -60.07 -39.50 -43.46
C ILE A 284 -58.67 -40.11 -43.39
N ALA A 285 -58.54 -41.37 -43.76
CA ALA A 285 -57.28 -42.11 -43.79
C ALA A 285 -56.66 -42.09 -45.18
N VAL A 286 -55.33 -42.23 -45.24
CA VAL A 286 -54.57 -42.26 -46.48
C VAL A 286 -53.67 -43.50 -46.47
N LEU A 287 -53.75 -44.35 -47.49
CA LEU A 287 -52.82 -45.47 -47.66
C LEU A 287 -52.37 -45.58 -49.11
N GLU A 288 -51.07 -45.45 -49.35
CA GLU A 288 -50.46 -45.75 -50.65
C GLU A 288 -50.32 -47.27 -50.83
N SER A 289 -50.72 -47.78 -51.98
CA SER A 289 -50.58 -49.18 -52.40
C SER A 289 -49.11 -49.64 -52.32
N ALA A 290 -48.19 -48.94 -52.99
CA ALA A 290 -46.76 -49.25 -52.95
C ALA A 290 -45.98 -48.45 -51.88
N GLY A 291 -46.52 -48.33 -50.67
CA GLY A 291 -45.98 -47.47 -49.60
C GLY A 291 -45.71 -48.19 -48.27
N ALA A 292 -45.91 -47.46 -47.18
CA ALA A 292 -45.79 -47.96 -45.81
C ALA A 292 -47.01 -48.81 -45.37
N ALA A 293 -47.96 -49.10 -46.26
CA ALA A 293 -49.16 -49.85 -45.94
C ALA A 293 -48.84 -51.29 -45.47
N ASP A 294 -49.51 -51.70 -44.40
CA ASP A 294 -49.55 -53.07 -43.88
C ASP A 294 -50.89 -53.33 -43.16
N GLN A 295 -51.19 -54.59 -42.86
CA GLN A 295 -52.47 -54.95 -42.22
C GLN A 295 -52.69 -54.27 -40.87
N ALA A 296 -51.62 -54.07 -40.08
CA ALA A 296 -51.73 -53.50 -38.75
C ALA A 296 -52.03 -52.00 -38.81
N LEU A 297 -51.41 -51.26 -39.74
CA LEU A 297 -51.69 -49.86 -40.02
C LEU A 297 -53.12 -49.68 -40.50
N PHE A 298 -53.55 -50.46 -41.50
CA PHE A 298 -54.92 -50.42 -42.01
C PHE A 298 -55.95 -50.72 -40.91
N HIS A 299 -55.70 -51.74 -40.08
CA HIS A 299 -56.56 -52.06 -38.94
C HIS A 299 -56.64 -50.90 -37.92
N VAL A 300 -55.50 -50.29 -37.62
CA VAL A 300 -55.44 -49.19 -36.66
C VAL A 300 -56.21 -47.99 -37.19
N GLU A 301 -56.03 -47.57 -38.44
CA GLU A 301 -56.77 -46.43 -39.04
C GLU A 301 -58.28 -46.68 -39.05
N LEU A 302 -58.68 -47.84 -39.56
CA LEU A 302 -60.08 -48.23 -39.69
C LEU A 302 -60.79 -48.26 -38.32
N SER A 303 -60.10 -48.79 -37.31
CA SER A 303 -60.65 -48.90 -35.96
C SER A 303 -60.69 -47.58 -35.17
N ARG A 304 -60.18 -46.45 -35.70
CA ARG A 304 -60.26 -45.14 -35.01
C ARG A 304 -61.59 -44.42 -35.17
N ALA A 305 -62.28 -44.62 -36.28
CA ALA A 305 -63.58 -44.01 -36.54
C ALA A 305 -64.69 -44.75 -35.78
N SER A 306 -65.59 -44.00 -35.16
CA SER A 306 -66.81 -44.58 -34.58
C SER A 306 -67.99 -44.59 -35.56
N ASP A 307 -68.11 -43.60 -36.45
CA ASP A 307 -69.29 -43.41 -37.30
C ASP A 307 -68.93 -43.45 -38.79
N GLU A 308 -68.01 -42.59 -39.26
CA GLU A 308 -67.68 -42.49 -40.70
C GLU A 308 -66.19 -42.67 -40.99
N PHE A 309 -65.88 -43.35 -42.09
CA PHE A 309 -64.51 -43.61 -42.51
C PHE A 309 -64.39 -43.40 -44.02
N LEU A 310 -63.35 -42.68 -44.44
CA LEU A 310 -62.96 -42.48 -45.83
C LEU A 310 -61.48 -42.88 -45.97
N LEU A 311 -61.18 -43.80 -46.87
CA LEU A 311 -59.82 -44.19 -47.22
C LEU A 311 -59.44 -43.65 -48.59
N LEU A 312 -58.37 -42.87 -48.67
CA LEU A 312 -57.76 -42.43 -49.91
C LEU A 312 -56.58 -43.33 -50.25
N THR A 313 -56.51 -43.82 -51.49
CA THR A 313 -55.42 -44.65 -51.99
C THR A 313 -55.07 -44.30 -53.43
N ASP A 314 -53.90 -44.69 -53.92
CA ASP A 314 -53.50 -44.50 -55.32
C ASP A 314 -53.98 -45.63 -56.24
N ASP A 315 -54.11 -46.84 -55.70
CA ASP A 315 -54.58 -48.04 -56.40
C ASP A 315 -55.24 -48.97 -55.38
N ARG A 316 -56.56 -49.20 -55.52
CA ARG A 316 -57.33 -50.04 -54.59
C ARG A 316 -56.87 -51.50 -54.64
N GLU A 317 -56.66 -52.05 -55.83
CA GLU A 317 -56.30 -53.46 -55.99
C GLU A 317 -54.86 -53.70 -55.49
N GLY A 318 -53.94 -52.81 -55.87
CA GLY A 318 -52.55 -52.84 -55.41
C GLY A 318 -52.42 -52.65 -53.88
N LEU A 319 -53.31 -51.88 -53.26
CA LEU A 319 -53.37 -51.75 -51.81
C LEU A 319 -53.78 -53.07 -51.15
N VAL A 320 -54.82 -53.74 -51.65
CA VAL A 320 -55.26 -55.04 -51.08
C VAL A 320 -54.14 -56.07 -51.17
N GLU A 321 -53.48 -56.20 -52.33
CA GLU A 321 -52.34 -57.11 -52.50
C GLU A 321 -51.22 -56.81 -51.49
N THR A 322 -50.90 -55.53 -51.30
CA THR A 322 -49.87 -55.11 -50.35
C THR A 322 -50.25 -55.45 -48.90
N LEU A 323 -51.50 -55.23 -48.52
CA LEU A 323 -52.00 -55.58 -47.19
C LEU A 323 -51.95 -57.10 -46.99
N GLU A 324 -52.37 -57.92 -47.95
CA GLU A 324 -52.33 -59.39 -47.82
C GLU A 324 -50.90 -59.92 -47.70
N GLY A 325 -49.95 -59.35 -48.44
CA GLY A 325 -48.53 -59.73 -48.38
C GLY A 325 -47.76 -59.22 -47.16
N ARG A 326 -48.31 -58.26 -46.41
CA ARG A 326 -47.61 -57.58 -45.30
C ARG A 326 -48.48 -57.55 -44.04
N PRO A 327 -48.38 -58.58 -43.16
CA PRO A 327 -49.13 -58.60 -41.90
C PRO A 327 -48.68 -57.51 -40.88
N GLY A 328 -47.69 -56.68 -41.22
CA GLY A 328 -47.01 -55.72 -40.32
C GLY A 328 -46.19 -56.39 -39.21
N GLN A 329 -46.20 -57.73 -39.14
CA GLN A 329 -46.00 -58.44 -37.87
C GLN A 329 -45.15 -59.73 -37.92
N GLY A 330 -44.12 -59.78 -38.78
CA GLY A 330 -43.09 -60.84 -38.74
C GLY A 330 -42.41 -61.01 -37.36
N ASP A 331 -41.63 -62.07 -37.18
CA ASP A 331 -41.17 -62.55 -35.86
C ASP A 331 -39.80 -61.92 -35.44
N GLY A 332 -39.24 -62.32 -34.29
CA GLY A 332 -38.17 -61.64 -33.55
C GLY A 332 -36.82 -62.39 -33.52
N ALA A 333 -35.89 -61.94 -32.67
CA ALA A 333 -34.52 -62.45 -32.64
C ALA A 333 -34.41 -63.95 -32.29
N LEU A 334 -35.29 -64.45 -31.40
CA LEU A 334 -35.31 -65.87 -31.04
C LEU A 334 -35.86 -66.73 -32.20
N GLU A 335 -36.93 -66.28 -32.86
CA GLU A 335 -37.47 -66.98 -34.02
C GLU A 335 -36.49 -66.96 -35.21
N ALA A 336 -35.74 -65.87 -35.39
CA ALA A 336 -34.66 -65.80 -36.38
C ALA A 336 -33.50 -66.78 -36.09
N LEU A 337 -33.29 -67.13 -34.82
CA LEU A 337 -32.28 -68.11 -34.38
C LEU A 337 -32.85 -69.54 -34.23
N GLY A 338 -34.15 -69.75 -34.47
CA GLY A 338 -34.83 -71.03 -34.24
C GLY A 338 -34.91 -71.44 -32.77
N ILE A 339 -34.71 -70.50 -31.83
CA ILE A 339 -34.62 -70.77 -30.38
C ILE A 339 -36.02 -70.90 -29.78
N ASP A 340 -36.18 -71.94 -28.96
CA ASP A 340 -37.40 -72.35 -28.29
C ASP A 340 -37.59 -71.64 -26.93
N PRO A 341 -38.69 -70.86 -26.72
CA PRO A 341 -39.01 -70.30 -25.41
C PRO A 341 -39.94 -71.18 -24.54
N GLU A 342 -40.44 -72.33 -25.03
CA GLU A 342 -41.39 -73.17 -24.29
C GLU A 342 -40.71 -74.16 -23.31
N ARG A 343 -39.40 -74.43 -23.44
CA ARG A 343 -38.77 -75.64 -22.88
C ARG A 343 -37.44 -75.33 -22.16
N PRO A 344 -37.36 -75.43 -20.82
CA PRO A 344 -36.18 -75.02 -20.04
C PRO A 344 -35.05 -76.07 -19.97
N PRO A 345 -33.82 -75.68 -19.60
CA PRO A 345 -32.66 -76.57 -19.45
C PRO A 345 -32.65 -77.36 -18.12
N ALA A 346 -31.70 -78.30 -18.01
CA ALA A 346 -31.44 -79.10 -16.81
C ALA A 346 -30.34 -78.52 -15.89
N ILE A 347 -30.03 -79.21 -14.79
CA ILE A 347 -29.10 -78.80 -13.72
C ILE A 347 -28.15 -79.98 -13.42
N GLU A 348 -26.84 -79.72 -13.27
CA GLU A 348 -25.83 -80.74 -12.93
C GLU A 348 -24.89 -80.28 -11.78
N PRO A 349 -24.49 -81.17 -10.83
CA PRO A 349 -23.63 -80.84 -9.68
C PRO A 349 -22.30 -80.14 -10.02
N GLU A 350 -21.72 -80.46 -11.17
CA GLU A 350 -20.47 -79.90 -11.69
C GLU A 350 -20.58 -78.38 -11.93
N ILE A 351 -21.78 -77.88 -12.23
CA ILE A 351 -22.05 -76.45 -12.45
C ILE A 351 -21.92 -75.65 -11.14
N PHE A 352 -22.33 -76.25 -10.02
CA PHE A 352 -22.24 -75.62 -8.69
C PHE A 352 -20.80 -75.56 -8.19
N GLU A 353 -20.03 -76.65 -8.35
CA GLU A 353 -18.62 -76.67 -7.93
C GLU A 353 -17.78 -75.64 -8.68
N ALA A 354 -18.01 -75.50 -9.99
CA ALA A 354 -17.36 -74.48 -10.80
C ALA A 354 -17.69 -73.04 -10.31
N LEU A 355 -18.93 -72.77 -9.89
CA LEU A 355 -19.31 -71.46 -9.36
C LEU A 355 -18.53 -71.10 -8.10
N VAL A 356 -18.40 -72.05 -7.17
CA VAL A 356 -17.68 -71.82 -5.91
C VAL A 356 -16.19 -71.60 -6.15
N ALA A 357 -15.60 -72.32 -7.11
CA ALA A 357 -14.20 -72.12 -7.50
C ALA A 357 -13.98 -70.72 -8.10
N ASP A 358 -14.85 -70.30 -9.01
CA ASP A 358 -14.77 -68.97 -9.65
C ASP A 358 -14.94 -67.82 -8.63
N TRP A 359 -15.82 -68.00 -7.63
CA TRP A 359 -15.98 -67.03 -6.54
C TRP A 359 -14.72 -66.90 -5.69
N ARG A 360 -14.11 -68.01 -5.25
CA ARG A 360 -12.87 -67.99 -4.46
C ARG A 360 -11.70 -67.36 -5.22
N GLU A 361 -11.63 -67.61 -6.52
CA GLU A 361 -10.63 -67.01 -7.39
C GLU A 361 -10.84 -65.49 -7.55
N LEU A 362 -12.10 -65.02 -7.60
CA LEU A 362 -12.42 -63.59 -7.54
C LEU A 362 -12.02 -62.97 -6.20
N GLU A 363 -12.27 -63.64 -5.07
CA GLU A 363 -11.85 -63.17 -3.74
C GLU A 363 -10.33 -63.00 -3.66
N ARG A 364 -9.58 -64.02 -4.08
CA ARG A 364 -8.11 -64.00 -4.11
C ARG A 364 -7.56 -62.88 -4.99
N ARG A 365 -8.09 -62.74 -6.21
CA ARG A 365 -7.69 -61.66 -7.13
C ARG A 365 -8.04 -60.27 -6.58
N GLY A 366 -9.11 -60.18 -5.79
CA GLY A 366 -9.51 -58.96 -5.10
C GLY A 366 -8.48 -58.57 -4.04
N GLU A 367 -8.11 -59.52 -3.18
CA GLU A 367 -7.09 -59.31 -2.15
C GLU A 367 -5.73 -58.89 -2.74
N GLU A 368 -5.27 -59.57 -3.79
CA GLU A 368 -3.99 -59.27 -4.46
C GLU A 368 -3.97 -57.90 -5.14
N ALA A 369 -5.09 -57.50 -5.73
CA ALA A 369 -5.23 -56.20 -6.37
C ALA A 369 -5.59 -55.07 -5.38
N GLY A 370 -5.88 -55.39 -4.12
CA GLY A 370 -6.48 -54.47 -3.17
C GLY A 370 -7.82 -53.93 -3.65
N ARG A 371 -8.65 -54.75 -4.32
CA ARG A 371 -9.96 -54.36 -4.86
C ARG A 371 -11.07 -55.26 -4.32
N ASP A 372 -12.29 -54.74 -4.25
CA ASP A 372 -13.45 -55.57 -3.92
C ASP A 372 -13.73 -56.55 -5.08
N PRO A 373 -14.10 -57.82 -4.80
CA PRO A 373 -14.49 -58.79 -5.83
C PRO A 373 -15.54 -58.25 -6.81
N CYS A 374 -16.44 -57.36 -6.38
CA CYS A 374 -17.46 -56.73 -7.24
C CYS A 374 -16.86 -55.88 -8.37
N ASP A 375 -15.62 -55.42 -8.21
CA ASP A 375 -14.92 -54.53 -9.14
C ASP A 375 -14.09 -55.28 -10.18
N LEU A 376 -14.04 -56.61 -10.09
CA LEU A 376 -13.21 -57.44 -10.96
C LEU A 376 -13.98 -57.90 -12.20
N LEU A 377 -13.23 -58.23 -13.25
CA LEU A 377 -13.77 -58.86 -14.45
C LEU A 377 -14.18 -60.32 -14.13
N GLY A 378 -15.38 -60.73 -14.55
CA GLY A 378 -15.97 -62.05 -14.28
C GLY A 378 -16.96 -62.07 -13.11
N HIS A 379 -17.00 -61.03 -12.27
CA HIS A 379 -17.93 -60.96 -11.14
C HIS A 379 -19.41 -61.02 -11.54
N ALA A 380 -19.80 -60.31 -12.61
CA ALA A 380 -21.17 -60.31 -13.10
C ALA A 380 -21.64 -61.71 -13.57
N GLU A 381 -20.74 -62.48 -14.18
CA GLU A 381 -21.02 -63.84 -14.63
C GLU A 381 -21.20 -64.79 -13.44
N VAL A 382 -20.35 -64.65 -12.41
CA VAL A 382 -20.47 -65.39 -11.15
C VAL A 382 -21.77 -65.06 -10.42
N MET A 383 -22.16 -63.79 -10.32
CA MET A 383 -23.43 -63.39 -9.70
C MET A 383 -24.66 -63.82 -10.50
N ALA A 384 -24.61 -63.79 -11.83
CA ALA A 384 -25.71 -64.28 -12.68
C ALA A 384 -25.93 -65.79 -12.51
N ARG A 385 -24.85 -66.57 -12.41
CA ARG A 385 -24.90 -68.01 -12.12
C ARG A 385 -25.39 -68.29 -10.71
N ALA A 386 -24.95 -67.53 -9.71
CA ALA A 386 -25.45 -67.62 -8.34
C ALA A 386 -26.96 -67.31 -8.27
N ALA A 387 -27.42 -66.25 -8.93
CA ALA A 387 -28.84 -65.89 -9.00
C ALA A 387 -29.70 -66.96 -9.70
N ALA A 388 -29.19 -67.54 -10.81
CA ALA A 388 -29.87 -68.63 -11.51
C ALA A 388 -30.03 -69.89 -10.64
N LEU A 389 -29.03 -70.20 -9.81
CA LEU A 389 -29.11 -71.32 -8.87
C LEU A 389 -30.05 -71.03 -7.69
N SER A 390 -30.07 -69.80 -7.17
CA SER A 390 -30.97 -69.39 -6.07
C SER A 390 -32.46 -69.52 -6.46
N ALA A 391 -32.78 -69.35 -7.74
CA ALA A 391 -34.13 -69.46 -8.32
C ALA A 391 -34.66 -70.90 -8.45
N ILE A 392 -33.82 -71.92 -8.29
CA ILE A 392 -34.24 -73.33 -8.26
C ILE A 392 -34.98 -73.58 -6.94
N GLU A 393 -36.19 -74.14 -6.97
CA GLU A 393 -37.01 -74.36 -5.77
C GLU A 393 -36.37 -75.43 -4.84
N ASP A 394 -35.93 -76.56 -5.40
CA ASP A 394 -35.37 -77.71 -4.67
C ASP A 394 -33.83 -77.73 -4.55
N LEU A 395 -33.17 -76.56 -4.48
CA LEU A 395 -31.70 -76.50 -4.32
C LEU A 395 -31.25 -77.08 -2.95
N PRO A 396 -30.26 -77.99 -2.89
CA PRO A 396 -29.73 -78.53 -1.62
C PRO A 396 -29.31 -77.43 -0.63
N THR A 397 -29.56 -77.66 0.67
CA THR A 397 -29.44 -76.64 1.72
C THR A 397 -28.04 -76.04 1.87
N ASP A 398 -27.00 -76.85 1.69
CA ASP A 398 -25.59 -76.45 1.73
C ASP A 398 -25.21 -75.58 0.52
N MET A 399 -25.72 -75.93 -0.66
CA MET A 399 -25.56 -75.15 -1.88
C MET A 399 -26.30 -73.81 -1.79
N ARG A 400 -27.54 -73.83 -1.28
CA ARG A 400 -28.37 -72.64 -1.07
C ARG A 400 -27.71 -71.64 -0.14
N ARG A 401 -27.22 -72.10 1.02
CA ARG A 401 -26.52 -71.23 1.98
C ARG A 401 -25.32 -70.51 1.37
N THR A 402 -24.55 -71.22 0.54
CA THR A 402 -23.35 -70.67 -0.11
C THR A 402 -23.72 -69.60 -1.14
N VAL A 403 -24.73 -69.86 -1.97
CA VAL A 403 -25.25 -68.90 -2.96
C VAL A 403 -25.86 -67.67 -2.30
N ASP A 404 -26.67 -67.86 -1.26
CA ASP A 404 -27.31 -66.75 -0.55
C ASP A 404 -26.26 -65.83 0.10
N THR A 405 -25.18 -66.39 0.65
CA THR A 405 -24.08 -65.59 1.21
C THR A 405 -23.40 -64.70 0.15
N MET A 406 -23.20 -65.22 -1.07
CA MET A 406 -22.65 -64.46 -2.19
C MET A 406 -23.59 -63.31 -2.59
N LEU A 407 -24.89 -63.59 -2.68
CA LEU A 407 -25.91 -62.61 -3.07
C LEU A 407 -26.12 -61.53 -1.99
N GLU A 408 -26.16 -61.90 -0.70
CA GLU A 408 -26.26 -60.96 0.43
C GLU A 408 -25.03 -60.03 0.52
N GLY A 409 -23.83 -60.56 0.19
CA GLY A 409 -22.62 -59.74 0.06
C GLY A 409 -22.76 -58.69 -1.04
N GLN A 410 -23.25 -59.11 -2.21
CA GLN A 410 -23.50 -58.23 -3.36
C GLN A 410 -24.60 -57.19 -3.07
N GLU A 411 -25.68 -57.56 -2.40
CA GLU A 411 -26.75 -56.62 -2.02
C GLU A 411 -26.26 -55.54 -1.04
N ARG A 412 -25.48 -55.92 -0.02
CA ARG A 412 -24.86 -54.94 0.89
C ARG A 412 -23.98 -53.95 0.14
N ARG A 413 -23.19 -54.44 -0.83
CA ARG A 413 -22.32 -53.60 -1.64
C ARG A 413 -23.12 -52.64 -2.54
N ILE A 414 -24.16 -53.13 -3.22
CA ILE A 414 -25.07 -52.31 -4.02
C ILE A 414 -25.73 -51.22 -3.16
N ALA A 415 -26.12 -51.55 -1.92
CA ALA A 415 -26.73 -50.59 -1.00
C ALA A 415 -25.74 -49.49 -0.56
N GLU A 416 -24.47 -49.82 -0.35
CA GLU A 416 -23.42 -48.83 -0.07
C GLU A 416 -23.13 -47.92 -1.26
N GLU A 417 -23.02 -48.48 -2.47
CA GLU A 417 -22.86 -47.69 -3.70
C GLU A 417 -24.05 -46.77 -3.94
N ARG A 418 -25.27 -47.24 -3.64
CA ARG A 418 -26.48 -46.42 -3.74
C ARG A 418 -26.44 -45.24 -2.78
N LYS A 419 -26.02 -45.45 -1.52
CA LYS A 419 -25.82 -44.36 -0.55
C LYS A 419 -24.79 -43.33 -1.03
N GLU A 420 -23.70 -43.80 -1.63
CA GLU A 420 -22.67 -42.91 -2.21
C GLU A 420 -23.19 -42.13 -3.41
N ARG A 421 -23.91 -42.77 -4.33
CA ARG A 421 -24.56 -42.11 -5.48
C ARG A 421 -25.60 -41.09 -5.02
N ASP A 422 -26.44 -41.44 -4.04
CA ASP A 422 -27.49 -40.56 -3.50
C ASP A 422 -26.86 -39.31 -2.83
N LEU A 423 -25.80 -39.49 -2.06
CA LEU A 423 -25.05 -38.37 -1.47
C LEU A 423 -24.38 -37.51 -2.56
N ALA A 424 -23.74 -38.13 -3.55
CA ALA A 424 -23.14 -37.40 -4.68
C ALA A 424 -24.19 -36.62 -5.48
N ALA A 425 -25.39 -37.16 -5.66
CA ALA A 425 -26.51 -36.48 -6.30
C ALA A 425 -27.02 -35.28 -5.48
N ARG A 426 -27.13 -35.42 -4.15
CA ARG A 426 -27.48 -34.32 -3.23
C ARG A 426 -26.43 -33.20 -3.27
N VAL A 427 -25.15 -33.54 -3.18
CA VAL A 427 -24.03 -32.59 -3.31
C VAL A 427 -24.09 -31.87 -4.65
N ARG A 428 -24.28 -32.62 -5.76
CA ARG A 428 -24.40 -32.08 -7.12
C ARG A 428 -25.57 -31.09 -7.26
N ALA A 429 -26.75 -31.50 -6.83
CA ALA A 429 -27.94 -30.65 -6.86
C ALA A 429 -27.74 -29.37 -6.03
N HIS A 430 -27.03 -29.49 -4.90
CA HIS A 430 -26.77 -28.37 -4.01
C HIS A 430 -25.85 -27.31 -4.63
N TRP A 431 -24.67 -27.68 -5.15
CA TRP A 431 -23.76 -26.68 -5.74
C TRP A 431 -24.27 -26.13 -7.07
N ARG A 432 -25.09 -26.87 -7.82
CA ARG A 432 -25.75 -26.39 -9.06
C ARG A 432 -26.83 -25.35 -8.84
N ARG A 433 -27.34 -25.18 -7.62
CA ARG A 433 -28.25 -24.07 -7.26
C ARG A 433 -27.54 -22.71 -7.17
N TRP A 434 -26.20 -22.68 -7.07
CA TRP A 434 -25.45 -21.43 -6.89
C TRP A 434 -25.66 -20.41 -8.04
N PRO A 435 -25.58 -20.81 -9.33
CA PRO A 435 -25.94 -19.93 -10.44
C PRO A 435 -27.34 -19.32 -10.34
N GLU A 436 -28.35 -20.07 -9.86
CA GLU A 436 -29.73 -19.59 -9.72
C GLU A 436 -29.83 -18.48 -8.65
N ILE A 437 -29.12 -18.64 -7.52
CA ILE A 437 -29.01 -17.58 -6.49
C ILE A 437 -28.36 -16.34 -7.12
N GLY A 438 -27.30 -16.53 -7.92
CA GLY A 438 -26.65 -15.44 -8.65
C GLY A 438 -27.56 -14.75 -9.67
N TRP A 439 -28.41 -15.49 -10.38
CA TRP A 439 -29.38 -14.94 -11.34
C TRP A 439 -30.49 -14.16 -10.65
N ALA A 440 -31.07 -14.74 -9.60
CA ALA A 440 -32.10 -14.10 -8.80
C ALA A 440 -31.59 -12.79 -8.16
N ALA A 441 -30.35 -12.80 -7.69
CA ALA A 441 -29.70 -11.61 -7.16
C ALA A 441 -29.50 -10.52 -8.22
N ARG A 442 -28.99 -10.88 -9.41
CA ARG A 442 -28.88 -9.94 -10.54
C ARG A 442 -30.23 -9.36 -10.96
N ALA A 443 -31.28 -10.18 -11.04
CA ALA A 443 -32.63 -9.74 -11.36
C ALA A 443 -33.21 -8.78 -10.31
N ALA A 444 -32.83 -8.95 -9.03
CA ALA A 444 -33.24 -8.10 -7.93
C ALA A 444 -32.33 -6.86 -7.72
N GLY A 445 -31.25 -6.71 -8.49
CA GLY A 445 -30.24 -5.67 -8.27
C GLY A 445 -29.50 -5.80 -6.92
N ARG A 446 -29.37 -7.02 -6.40
CA ARG A 446 -28.75 -7.34 -5.10
C ARG A 446 -27.52 -8.25 -5.30
N HIS A 447 -26.64 -8.37 -4.30
CA HIS A 447 -25.61 -9.42 -4.34
C HIS A 447 -26.22 -10.77 -3.95
N PRO A 448 -25.73 -11.92 -4.48
CA PRO A 448 -26.12 -13.27 -4.06
C PRO A 448 -26.27 -13.48 -2.55
N GLU A 449 -25.46 -12.80 -1.73
CA GLU A 449 -25.46 -12.91 -0.26
C GLU A 449 -26.67 -12.24 0.42
N ASP A 450 -27.26 -11.23 -0.22
CA ASP A 450 -28.42 -10.50 0.29
C ASP A 450 -29.74 -11.25 0.00
N MET A 451 -29.64 -12.40 -0.67
CA MET A 451 -30.78 -13.23 -1.02
C MET A 451 -31.26 -14.03 0.20
N PRO A 452 -32.57 -14.07 0.50
CA PRO A 452 -33.10 -14.79 1.66
C PRO A 452 -32.69 -16.28 1.75
N GLY A 453 -32.37 -16.93 0.62
CA GLY A 453 -31.95 -18.32 0.55
C GLY A 453 -30.45 -18.58 0.69
N HIS A 454 -29.59 -17.55 0.69
CA HIS A 454 -28.13 -17.72 0.66
C HIS A 454 -27.58 -18.34 1.94
N ALA A 455 -27.98 -17.83 3.11
CA ALA A 455 -27.54 -18.36 4.41
C ALA A 455 -28.00 -19.81 4.65
N ALA A 456 -29.16 -20.18 4.11
CA ALA A 456 -29.64 -21.57 4.13
C ALA A 456 -28.81 -22.46 3.20
N TRP A 457 -28.52 -21.99 1.98
CA TRP A 457 -27.65 -22.70 1.03
C TRP A 457 -26.26 -22.95 1.63
N ARG A 458 -25.62 -21.96 2.26
CA ARG A 458 -24.31 -22.14 2.92
C ARG A 458 -24.33 -23.29 3.94
N ARG A 459 -25.25 -23.23 4.92
CA ARG A 459 -25.35 -24.24 5.99
C ARG A 459 -25.61 -25.65 5.46
N GLU A 460 -26.50 -25.78 4.49
CA GLU A 460 -26.80 -27.06 3.84
C GLU A 460 -25.56 -27.61 3.10
N GLY A 461 -24.80 -26.75 2.42
CA GLY A 461 -23.55 -27.12 1.76
C GLY A 461 -22.43 -27.51 2.72
N ASP A 462 -22.30 -26.83 3.86
CA ASP A 462 -21.37 -27.20 4.94
C ASP A 462 -21.66 -28.63 5.43
N ALA A 463 -22.92 -28.95 5.76
CA ALA A 463 -23.34 -30.27 6.24
C ALA A 463 -23.12 -31.38 5.19
N LEU A 464 -23.38 -31.08 3.91
CA LEU A 464 -23.16 -32.03 2.81
C LEU A 464 -21.67 -32.35 2.60
N LEU A 465 -20.77 -31.38 2.82
CA LEU A 465 -19.33 -31.62 2.76
C LEU A 465 -18.84 -32.47 3.94
N GLU A 466 -19.37 -32.25 5.15
CA GLU A 466 -19.07 -33.09 6.31
C GLU A 466 -19.53 -34.54 6.10
N GLU A 467 -20.77 -34.73 5.61
CA GLU A 467 -21.31 -36.05 5.28
C GLU A 467 -20.48 -36.74 4.19
N ALA A 468 -20.04 -35.99 3.17
CA ALA A 468 -19.17 -36.50 2.11
C ALA A 468 -17.79 -36.91 2.61
N ARG A 469 -17.18 -36.13 3.52
CA ARG A 469 -15.88 -36.45 4.14
C ARG A 469 -15.99 -37.69 5.01
N ALA A 470 -16.98 -37.74 5.90
CA ALA A 470 -17.23 -38.92 6.75
C ALA A 470 -17.44 -40.21 5.93
N MET A 471 -18.10 -40.13 4.77
CA MET A 471 -18.26 -41.27 3.86
C MET A 471 -16.95 -41.66 3.15
N GLN A 472 -16.04 -40.71 2.92
CA GLN A 472 -14.74 -40.93 2.29
C GLN A 472 -13.68 -41.43 3.27
N ASP A 473 -13.74 -40.97 4.52
CA ASP A 473 -12.91 -41.41 5.66
C ASP A 473 -13.28 -42.85 6.12
N GLY A 474 -14.35 -43.42 5.58
CA GLY A 474 -14.80 -44.77 5.86
C GLY A 474 -13.73 -45.84 5.57
N PRO A 475 -13.44 -46.74 6.52
CA PRO A 475 -12.26 -47.61 6.47
C PRO A 475 -12.29 -48.58 5.29
N ARG A 476 -11.10 -48.84 4.73
CA ARG A 476 -10.84 -49.64 3.52
C ARG A 476 -11.68 -49.23 2.32
N ARG A 477 -11.36 -48.07 1.74
CA ARG A 477 -11.76 -47.71 0.38
C ARG A 477 -10.52 -47.59 -0.50
N HIS A 478 -10.09 -48.73 -1.05
CA HIS A 478 -9.05 -48.72 -2.08
C HIS A 478 -9.57 -48.01 -3.32
N GLU A 479 -8.71 -47.19 -3.91
CA GLU A 479 -9.00 -46.44 -5.13
C GLU A 479 -9.41 -47.43 -6.22
N ARG A 480 -10.61 -47.22 -6.79
CA ARG A 480 -11.09 -47.87 -8.01
C ARG A 480 -10.41 -47.15 -9.19
N PRO A 481 -9.24 -47.59 -9.67
CA PRO A 481 -8.40 -46.78 -10.54
C PRO A 481 -8.92 -46.98 -11.96
N ASP A 482 -9.58 -45.94 -12.46
CA ASP A 482 -10.09 -45.78 -13.81
C ASP A 482 -10.72 -47.05 -14.42
N ARG A 483 -11.77 -47.57 -13.76
CA ARG A 483 -12.95 -47.93 -14.58
C ARG A 483 -13.54 -46.59 -14.99
N GLU A 484 -13.63 -46.31 -16.28
CA GLU A 484 -14.37 -45.17 -16.82
C GLU A 484 -15.77 -45.14 -16.17
N SER A 485 -15.91 -44.37 -15.08
CA SER A 485 -17.21 -44.00 -14.57
C SER A 485 -18.00 -43.46 -15.75
N ALA A 486 -19.24 -43.92 -15.94
CA ALA A 486 -20.07 -43.50 -17.05
C ALA A 486 -19.97 -41.97 -17.22
N PRO A 487 -19.59 -41.45 -18.41
CA PRO A 487 -19.12 -40.08 -18.55
C PRO A 487 -20.20 -39.11 -18.09
N GLY A 488 -20.08 -38.51 -16.89
CA GLY A 488 -21.04 -37.61 -16.25
C GLY A 488 -21.46 -37.99 -14.81
N GLU A 489 -21.20 -39.22 -14.37
CA GLU A 489 -21.30 -39.62 -12.96
C GLU A 489 -19.95 -39.41 -12.24
N ALA A 490 -19.66 -38.15 -11.95
CA ALA A 490 -18.60 -37.81 -11.02
C ALA A 490 -18.91 -38.43 -9.65
N GLY A 491 -17.96 -39.19 -9.10
CA GLY A 491 -18.08 -39.81 -7.77
C GLY A 491 -18.13 -38.76 -6.66
N ILE A 492 -18.42 -39.20 -5.42
CA ILE A 492 -18.61 -38.29 -4.29
C ILE A 492 -17.43 -37.33 -4.07
N ARG A 493 -16.19 -37.78 -4.33
CA ARG A 493 -14.98 -36.92 -4.25
C ARG A 493 -15.03 -35.77 -5.25
N THR A 494 -15.39 -36.05 -6.50
CA THR A 494 -15.44 -35.05 -7.56
C THR A 494 -16.55 -34.03 -7.32
N GLU A 495 -17.71 -34.49 -6.83
CA GLU A 495 -18.84 -33.61 -6.50
C GLU A 495 -18.57 -32.77 -5.25
N ALA A 496 -17.94 -33.34 -4.22
CA ALA A 496 -17.48 -32.60 -3.04
C ALA A 496 -16.47 -31.51 -3.43
N ALA A 497 -15.50 -31.83 -4.29
CA ALA A 497 -14.55 -30.85 -4.81
C ALA A 497 -15.22 -29.74 -5.64
N ALA A 498 -16.30 -30.05 -6.38
CA ALA A 498 -17.08 -29.05 -7.11
C ALA A 498 -17.86 -28.11 -6.17
N LEU A 499 -18.45 -28.64 -5.09
CA LEU A 499 -19.08 -27.84 -4.05
C LEU A 499 -18.06 -26.96 -3.31
N GLU A 500 -16.87 -27.48 -3.01
CA GLU A 500 -15.77 -26.69 -2.44
C GLU A 500 -15.36 -25.54 -3.36
N ARG A 501 -15.12 -25.80 -4.66
CA ARG A 501 -14.84 -24.73 -5.65
C ARG A 501 -15.94 -23.67 -5.69
N THR A 502 -17.21 -24.09 -5.65
CA THR A 502 -18.35 -23.16 -5.67
C THR A 502 -18.38 -22.28 -4.42
N ARG A 503 -18.05 -22.84 -3.26
CA ARG A 503 -17.94 -22.10 -1.99
C ARG A 503 -16.72 -21.19 -1.96
N THR A 504 -15.60 -21.57 -2.58
CA THR A 504 -14.44 -20.69 -2.81
C THR A 504 -14.81 -19.51 -3.71
N LEU A 505 -15.59 -19.71 -4.77
CA LEU A 505 -16.06 -18.62 -5.64
C LEU A 505 -16.98 -17.63 -4.89
N ASP A 506 -17.90 -18.13 -4.06
CA ASP A 506 -18.73 -17.29 -3.20
C ASP A 506 -17.86 -16.51 -2.18
N ASP A 507 -16.96 -17.20 -1.47
CA ASP A 507 -16.03 -16.56 -0.53
C ASP A 507 -15.14 -15.51 -1.23
N SER A 508 -14.67 -15.77 -2.45
CA SER A 508 -13.92 -14.82 -3.28
C SER A 508 -14.74 -13.57 -3.60
N GLY A 509 -16.02 -13.74 -3.95
CA GLY A 509 -16.93 -12.63 -4.18
C GLY A 509 -17.19 -11.81 -2.91
N ARG A 510 -17.43 -12.47 -1.79
CA ARG A 510 -17.66 -11.85 -0.46
C ARG A 510 -16.44 -11.07 0.02
N PHE A 511 -15.27 -11.69 -0.09
CA PHE A 511 -14.01 -11.08 0.28
C PHE A 511 -13.74 -9.81 -0.55
N ARG A 512 -13.90 -9.83 -1.87
CA ARG A 512 -13.64 -8.64 -2.70
C ARG A 512 -14.56 -7.46 -2.37
N ARG A 513 -15.85 -7.66 -2.06
CA ARG A 513 -16.74 -6.57 -1.57
C ARG A 513 -16.35 -6.13 -0.18
N GLY A 514 -16.18 -7.07 0.76
CA GLY A 514 -15.81 -6.76 2.14
C GLY A 514 -14.52 -5.94 2.17
N TRP A 515 -13.53 -6.34 1.38
CA TRP A 515 -12.26 -5.65 1.25
C TRP A 515 -12.39 -4.25 0.65
N ARG A 516 -13.11 -4.09 -0.47
CA ARG A 516 -13.37 -2.74 -1.03
C ARG A 516 -14.14 -1.86 -0.05
N ALA A 517 -15.19 -2.38 0.58
CA ALA A 517 -16.00 -1.63 1.53
C ALA A 517 -15.18 -1.19 2.75
N LEU A 518 -14.24 -2.04 3.21
CA LEU A 518 -13.28 -1.67 4.25
C LEU A 518 -12.33 -0.57 3.80
N GLN A 519 -11.76 -0.66 2.60
CA GLN A 519 -10.89 0.38 2.06
C GLN A 519 -11.62 1.73 1.90
N ASP A 520 -12.87 1.70 1.41
CA ASP A 520 -13.69 2.90 1.26
C ASP A 520 -14.06 3.51 2.62
N ARG A 521 -14.37 2.66 3.61
CA ARG A 521 -14.63 3.06 4.99
C ARG A 521 -13.40 3.67 5.64
N ALA A 522 -12.24 3.02 5.52
CA ALA A 522 -10.95 3.51 6.00
C ALA A 522 -10.63 4.91 5.45
N ARG A 523 -10.82 5.13 4.14
CA ARG A 523 -10.63 6.43 3.51
C ARG A 523 -11.62 7.48 4.00
N ARG A 524 -12.92 7.13 4.06
CA ARG A 524 -13.98 8.07 4.45
C ARG A 524 -13.81 8.52 5.91
N ASP A 525 -13.52 7.56 6.78
CA ASP A 525 -13.45 7.80 8.23
C ASP A 525 -12.01 8.14 8.68
N SER A 526 -11.06 8.24 7.73
CA SER A 526 -9.64 8.55 7.95
C SER A 526 -8.99 7.66 9.03
N MET A 527 -9.33 6.37 9.02
CA MET A 527 -8.82 5.38 9.97
C MET A 527 -8.19 4.18 9.25
N PRO A 528 -7.28 3.43 9.89
CA PRO A 528 -6.74 2.20 9.32
C PRO A 528 -7.80 1.11 9.13
N GLU A 529 -7.65 0.29 8.08
CA GLU A 529 -8.55 -0.82 7.75
C GLU A 529 -8.73 -1.81 8.91
N LEU A 530 -7.66 -2.07 9.69
CA LEU A 530 -7.68 -2.98 10.83
C LEU A 530 -8.64 -2.55 11.95
N HIS A 531 -8.92 -1.25 12.06
CA HIS A 531 -9.85 -0.71 13.06
C HIS A 531 -11.26 -0.47 12.51
N CYS A 532 -11.47 -0.67 11.21
CA CYS A 532 -12.78 -0.51 10.61
C CYS A 532 -13.71 -1.66 11.04
N GLU A 533 -14.95 -1.32 11.40
CA GLU A 533 -15.99 -2.32 11.61
C GLU A 533 -16.15 -3.18 10.33
N GLY A 534 -16.15 -4.51 10.50
CA GLY A 534 -16.16 -5.49 9.41
C GLY A 534 -14.80 -6.12 9.09
N TRP A 535 -13.70 -5.64 9.71
CA TRP A 535 -12.35 -6.19 9.53
C TRP A 535 -12.30 -7.69 9.82
N GLU A 536 -12.75 -8.13 11.00
CA GLU A 536 -12.67 -9.55 11.40
C GLU A 536 -13.36 -10.50 10.40
N GLY A 537 -14.52 -10.09 9.89
CA GLY A 537 -15.27 -10.89 8.92
C GLY A 537 -14.53 -11.04 7.59
N THR A 538 -13.88 -9.96 7.14
CA THR A 538 -13.07 -9.95 5.92
C THR A 538 -11.75 -10.67 6.13
N ALA A 539 -11.13 -10.54 7.31
CA ALA A 539 -9.88 -11.21 7.65
C ALA A 539 -10.04 -12.74 7.66
N ARG A 540 -11.09 -13.27 8.30
CA ARG A 540 -11.38 -14.72 8.26
C ARG A 540 -11.58 -15.25 6.84
N LEU A 541 -12.18 -14.45 5.96
CA LEU A 541 -12.34 -14.81 4.54
C LEU A 541 -10.99 -14.77 3.81
N GLY A 542 -10.18 -13.73 4.05
CA GLY A 542 -8.84 -13.60 3.49
C GLY A 542 -7.92 -14.75 3.88
N GLU A 543 -7.93 -15.16 5.15
CA GLU A 543 -7.16 -16.30 5.67
C GLU A 543 -7.57 -17.62 5.04
N ARG A 544 -8.88 -17.85 4.84
CA ARG A 544 -9.36 -19.06 4.18
C ARG A 544 -8.96 -19.12 2.71
N LEU A 545 -8.88 -17.97 2.03
CA LEU A 545 -8.57 -17.90 0.60
C LEU A 545 -7.06 -17.89 0.35
N ASP A 546 -6.24 -17.34 1.25
CA ASP A 546 -4.80 -17.34 1.09
C ASP A 546 -4.26 -18.78 1.02
N GLY A 547 -3.43 -19.06 0.02
CA GLY A 547 -2.92 -20.39 -0.26
C GLY A 547 -3.90 -21.37 -0.92
N GLN A 548 -5.17 -21.01 -1.19
CA GLN A 548 -6.08 -21.87 -1.96
C GLN A 548 -5.70 -21.90 -3.44
N ALA A 549 -5.64 -23.10 -4.01
CA ALA A 549 -5.47 -23.29 -5.45
C ALA A 549 -6.77 -22.94 -6.21
N GLY A 550 -6.66 -22.31 -7.38
CA GLY A 550 -7.80 -22.03 -8.27
C GLY A 550 -8.52 -20.69 -8.04
N LEU A 551 -7.92 -19.75 -7.31
CA LEU A 551 -8.41 -18.37 -7.27
C LEU A 551 -8.24 -17.68 -8.63
N ASP A 552 -9.23 -16.86 -9.00
CA ASP A 552 -9.07 -15.96 -10.14
C ASP A 552 -8.02 -14.87 -9.86
N ALA A 553 -7.43 -14.31 -10.92
CA ALA A 553 -6.32 -13.37 -10.79
C ALA A 553 -6.69 -12.10 -10.00
N ASP A 554 -7.94 -11.63 -10.08
CA ASP A 554 -8.39 -10.44 -9.36
C ASP A 554 -8.52 -10.73 -7.86
N THR A 555 -9.10 -11.87 -7.51
CA THR A 555 -9.19 -12.32 -6.12
C THR A 555 -7.81 -12.57 -5.54
N GLY A 556 -6.91 -13.21 -6.30
CA GLY A 556 -5.51 -13.40 -5.88
C GLY A 556 -4.80 -12.09 -5.57
N ARG A 557 -4.96 -11.06 -6.42
CA ARG A 557 -4.42 -9.70 -6.14
C ARG A 557 -5.07 -9.05 -4.93
N ALA A 558 -6.38 -9.22 -4.75
CA ALA A 558 -7.10 -8.66 -3.59
C ALA A 558 -6.62 -9.30 -2.28
N VAL A 559 -6.45 -10.64 -2.24
CA VAL A 559 -5.96 -11.36 -1.06
C VAL A 559 -4.52 -10.95 -0.74
N ALA A 560 -3.65 -10.86 -1.76
CA ALA A 560 -2.28 -10.37 -1.57
C ALA A 560 -2.24 -8.94 -1.03
N GLY A 561 -3.08 -8.05 -1.57
CA GLY A 561 -3.18 -6.66 -1.11
C GLY A 561 -3.72 -6.54 0.31
N TRP A 562 -4.73 -7.32 0.67
CA TRP A 562 -5.25 -7.38 2.04
C TRP A 562 -4.19 -7.91 3.00
N ARG A 563 -3.47 -8.99 2.66
CA ARG A 563 -2.47 -9.56 3.56
C ARG A 563 -1.31 -8.60 3.79
N ASP A 564 -0.85 -7.90 2.75
CA ASP A 564 0.15 -6.84 2.90
C ASP A 564 -0.34 -5.71 3.84
N VAL A 565 -1.61 -5.30 3.74
CA VAL A 565 -2.18 -4.33 4.67
C VAL A 565 -2.29 -4.88 6.08
N ARG A 566 -2.77 -6.12 6.25
CA ARG A 566 -2.84 -6.81 7.56
C ARG A 566 -1.46 -6.85 8.20
N ASP A 567 -0.49 -7.43 7.51
CA ASP A 567 0.84 -7.67 8.06
C ASP A 567 1.52 -6.32 8.43
N ARG A 568 1.36 -5.28 7.61
CA ARG A 568 1.86 -3.93 7.92
C ARG A 568 1.15 -3.31 9.14
N GLN A 569 -0.17 -3.36 9.20
CA GLN A 569 -0.93 -2.72 10.29
C GLN A 569 -0.82 -3.49 11.61
N GLU A 570 -0.81 -4.82 11.57
CA GLU A 570 -0.58 -5.66 12.75
C GLU A 570 0.83 -5.46 13.32
N ALA A 571 1.86 -5.28 12.47
CA ALA A 571 3.19 -4.93 12.93
C ALA A 571 3.19 -3.57 13.68
N LEU A 572 2.56 -2.54 13.11
CA LEU A 572 2.44 -1.23 13.76
C LEU A 572 1.70 -1.30 15.10
N VAL A 573 0.57 -2.02 15.15
CA VAL A 573 -0.19 -2.22 16.41
C VAL A 573 0.61 -3.05 17.41
N GLY A 574 1.36 -4.05 16.95
CA GLY A 574 2.25 -4.85 17.78
C GLY A 574 3.33 -4.01 18.44
N GLU A 575 3.96 -3.10 17.69
CA GLU A 575 4.95 -2.16 18.21
C GLU A 575 4.34 -1.20 19.25
N VAL A 576 3.15 -0.64 18.97
CA VAL A 576 2.40 0.21 19.91
C VAL A 576 2.13 -0.52 21.23
N ARG A 577 1.65 -1.77 21.17
CA ARG A 577 1.32 -2.57 22.37
C ARG A 577 2.56 -3.06 23.12
N ALA A 578 3.68 -3.27 22.43
CA ALA A 578 4.93 -3.70 23.06
C ALA A 578 5.66 -2.55 23.77
N LEU A 579 5.46 -1.30 23.34
CA LEU A 579 6.19 -0.13 23.82
C LEU A 579 6.05 0.09 25.33
N PRO A 580 4.86 0.01 25.97
CA PRO A 580 4.75 0.17 27.42
C PRO A 580 5.57 -0.85 28.20
N ALA A 581 5.49 -2.14 27.83
CA ALA A 581 6.26 -3.19 28.50
C ALA A 581 7.78 -3.01 28.31
N ARG A 582 8.23 -2.60 27.12
CA ARG A 582 9.64 -2.25 26.88
C ARG A 582 10.10 -1.08 27.74
N THR A 583 9.26 -0.05 27.87
CA THR A 583 9.52 1.14 28.68
C THR A 583 9.59 0.79 30.16
N ASP A 584 8.65 0.00 30.67
CA ASP A 584 8.61 -0.45 32.07
C ASP A 584 9.82 -1.33 32.39
N ALA A 585 10.20 -2.23 31.47
CA ALA A 585 11.39 -3.07 31.63
C ALA A 585 12.68 -2.24 31.65
N TRP A 586 12.78 -1.22 30.79
CA TRP A 586 13.90 -0.27 30.82
C TRP A 586 13.94 0.53 32.13
N ALA A 587 12.82 1.11 32.55
CA ALA A 587 12.73 1.89 33.78
C ALA A 587 13.08 1.04 35.02
N GLY A 588 12.60 -0.21 35.05
CA GLY A 588 12.90 -1.18 36.11
C GLY A 588 14.37 -1.61 36.14
N ARG A 589 15.02 -1.79 34.96
CA ARG A 589 16.47 -2.03 34.90
C ARG A 589 17.25 -0.83 35.41
N ARG A 590 16.92 0.38 34.94
CA ARG A 590 17.55 1.63 35.38
C ARG A 590 17.44 1.81 36.89
N ALA A 591 16.29 1.49 37.50
CA ALA A 591 16.12 1.60 38.95
C ALA A 591 16.96 0.58 39.76
N ARG A 592 17.19 -0.63 39.23
CA ARG A 592 17.98 -1.67 39.93
C ARG A 592 19.48 -1.46 39.81
N ASP A 593 19.93 -1.06 38.64
CA ASP A 593 21.35 -1.11 38.29
C ASP A 593 22.06 0.26 38.52
N LEU A 594 21.32 1.31 38.88
CA LEU A 594 21.85 2.67 39.06
C LEU A 594 23.06 2.69 40.04
N PRO A 595 24.28 2.98 39.56
CA PRO A 595 25.47 2.98 40.41
C PRO A 595 25.44 4.23 41.31
N LEU A 596 25.23 4.04 42.60
CA LEU A 596 25.25 5.11 43.60
C LEU A 596 26.63 5.21 44.23
N ASP A 597 27.13 6.44 44.38
CA ASP A 597 28.32 6.76 45.16
C ASP A 597 28.04 6.59 46.68
N PRO A 598 29.07 6.69 47.54
CA PRO A 598 28.91 6.59 49.00
C PRO A 598 27.98 7.64 49.64
N HIS A 599 27.62 8.68 48.89
CA HIS A 599 26.69 9.73 49.30
C HIS A 599 25.28 9.54 48.68
N GLY A 600 25.02 8.39 48.05
CA GLY A 600 23.73 8.05 47.45
C GLY A 600 23.46 8.77 46.12
N ARG A 601 24.50 9.26 45.43
CA ARG A 601 24.39 10.02 44.16
C ARG A 601 24.85 9.17 42.98
N ALA A 602 24.09 9.18 41.89
CA ALA A 602 24.45 8.41 40.70
C ALA A 602 25.56 9.11 39.89
N ASP A 603 26.62 8.38 39.53
CA ASP A 603 27.68 8.91 38.66
C ASP A 603 27.16 9.06 37.21
N PRO A 604 27.00 10.28 36.69
CA PRO A 604 26.51 10.53 35.33
C PRO A 604 27.47 10.06 34.25
N ALA A 605 28.76 9.98 34.58
CA ALA A 605 29.84 9.50 33.74
C ALA A 605 30.12 8.00 33.97
N GLY A 606 29.30 7.29 34.74
CA GLY A 606 29.32 5.84 34.80
C GLY A 606 28.97 5.24 33.43
N PRO A 607 29.67 4.19 32.96
CA PRO A 607 29.35 3.51 31.70
C PRO A 607 27.88 3.04 31.64
N ALA A 608 27.35 2.57 32.77
CA ALA A 608 25.98 2.08 32.88
C ALA A 608 24.95 3.23 32.79
N CYS A 609 25.17 4.34 33.48
CA CYS A 609 24.34 5.56 33.38
C CYS A 609 24.32 6.13 31.95
N ARG A 610 25.47 6.15 31.26
CA ARG A 610 25.54 6.55 29.85
C ARG A 610 24.74 5.63 28.94
N ALA A 611 24.85 4.32 29.14
CA ALA A 611 24.10 3.34 28.37
C ALA A 611 22.58 3.51 28.56
N TRP A 612 22.08 3.63 29.80
CA TRP A 612 20.65 3.80 30.03
C TRP A 612 20.10 5.13 29.55
N ARG A 613 20.85 6.24 29.69
CA ARG A 613 20.43 7.53 29.12
C ARG A 613 20.32 7.44 27.61
N LYS A 614 21.26 6.76 26.96
CA LYS A 614 21.21 6.54 25.50
C LYS A 614 19.97 5.73 25.13
N GLU A 615 19.73 4.58 25.78
CA GLU A 615 18.53 3.76 25.58
C GLU A 615 17.23 4.53 25.86
N GLY A 616 17.21 5.34 26.91
CA GLY A 616 16.06 6.15 27.30
C GLY A 616 15.77 7.27 26.30
N LEU A 617 16.80 7.96 25.80
CA LEU A 617 16.66 8.98 24.76
C LEU A 617 16.22 8.37 23.42
N GLU A 618 16.70 7.18 23.08
CA GLU A 618 16.24 6.41 21.92
C GLU A 618 14.76 6.03 22.09
N THR A 619 14.38 5.52 23.26
CA THR A 619 12.98 5.19 23.59
C THR A 619 12.09 6.43 23.56
N GLU A 620 12.51 7.55 24.14
CA GLU A 620 11.75 8.81 24.12
C GLU A 620 11.56 9.31 22.68
N ARG A 621 12.60 9.24 21.85
CA ARG A 621 12.52 9.58 20.42
C ARG A 621 11.56 8.66 19.67
N GLU A 622 11.62 7.36 19.92
CA GLU A 622 10.71 6.36 19.33
C GLU A 622 9.25 6.67 19.72
N VAL A 623 8.97 6.89 21.01
CA VAL A 623 7.63 7.22 21.51
C VAL A 623 7.12 8.54 20.92
N ARG A 624 7.97 9.58 20.88
CA ARG A 624 7.62 10.87 20.25
C ARG A 624 7.37 10.73 18.76
N ALA A 625 8.15 9.92 18.06
CA ALA A 625 7.94 9.64 16.63
C ALA A 625 6.63 8.88 16.40
N MET A 626 6.23 7.97 17.30
CA MET A 626 4.93 7.30 17.23
C MET A 626 3.76 8.27 17.45
N LEU A 627 3.90 9.22 18.37
CA LEU A 627 2.86 10.21 18.70
C LEU A 627 2.80 11.41 17.75
N ALA A 628 3.84 11.61 16.91
CA ALA A 628 3.95 12.74 16.02
C ALA A 628 2.80 12.78 14.98
N ASP A 629 2.39 13.99 14.63
CA ASP A 629 1.41 14.20 13.56
C ASP A 629 2.00 13.73 12.23
N GLY A 630 1.23 12.95 11.47
CA GLY A 630 1.68 12.31 10.22
C GLY A 630 2.46 11.00 10.40
N SER A 631 2.67 10.55 11.64
CA SER A 631 3.26 9.24 11.93
C SER A 631 2.36 8.08 11.47
N PRO A 632 2.90 6.97 10.94
CA PRO A 632 2.08 5.81 10.54
C PRO A 632 1.33 5.19 11.73
N TYR A 633 1.78 5.39 12.97
CA TYR A 633 1.10 4.91 14.18
C TYR A 633 -0.06 5.82 14.61
N ARG A 634 -0.07 7.08 14.18
CA ARG A 634 -1.03 8.09 14.66
C ARG A 634 -2.49 7.68 14.43
N PRO A 635 -2.91 7.24 13.22
CA PRO A 635 -4.29 6.82 12.99
C PRO A 635 -4.70 5.58 13.80
N HIS A 636 -3.76 4.68 14.11
CA HIS A 636 -3.99 3.51 14.97
C HIS A 636 -4.19 3.91 16.44
N LEU A 637 -3.40 4.88 16.92
CA LEU A 637 -3.52 5.42 18.28
C LEU A 637 -4.84 6.17 18.46
N ASP A 638 -5.27 6.94 17.46
CA ASP A 638 -6.57 7.62 17.49
C ASP A 638 -7.75 6.62 17.55
N ALA A 639 -7.60 5.44 16.93
CA ALA A 639 -8.58 4.36 16.99
C ALA A 639 -8.51 3.51 18.28
N MET A 640 -7.41 3.57 19.05
CA MET A 640 -7.18 2.81 20.28
C MET A 640 -6.85 3.76 21.46
N PRO A 641 -7.83 4.50 22.00
CA PRO A 641 -7.57 5.56 22.98
C PRO A 641 -6.88 5.07 24.25
N ASP A 642 -7.18 3.85 24.71
CA ASP A 642 -6.53 3.25 25.89
C ASP A 642 -5.04 2.95 25.65
N GLU A 643 -4.69 2.48 24.45
CA GLU A 643 -3.30 2.23 24.08
C GLU A 643 -2.55 3.54 23.82
N ALA A 644 -3.21 4.53 23.21
CA ALA A 644 -2.65 5.87 23.07
C ALA A 644 -2.32 6.49 24.43
N GLU A 645 -3.18 6.29 25.43
CA GLU A 645 -2.90 6.75 26.79
C GLU A 645 -1.76 5.98 27.46
N ARG A 646 -1.61 4.68 27.18
CA ARG A 646 -0.42 3.92 27.64
C ARG A 646 0.86 4.44 27.00
N VAL A 647 0.87 4.69 25.70
CA VAL A 647 2.02 5.27 24.97
C VAL A 647 2.37 6.67 25.51
N ARG A 648 1.38 7.54 25.77
CA ARG A 648 1.61 8.84 26.40
C ARG A 648 2.17 8.71 27.82
N ARG A 649 1.67 7.75 28.60
CA ARG A 649 2.24 7.44 29.92
C ARG A 649 3.68 6.95 29.83
N SER A 650 4.02 6.14 28.83
CA SER A 650 5.41 5.73 28.55
C SER A 650 6.30 6.91 28.20
N LEU A 651 5.80 7.90 27.42
CA LEU A 651 6.54 9.14 27.16
C LEU A 651 6.79 9.92 28.45
N ALA A 652 5.76 10.09 29.28
CA ALA A 652 5.87 10.80 30.55
C ALA A 652 6.84 10.10 31.50
N ALA A 653 6.74 8.77 31.63
CA ALA A 653 7.63 7.95 32.47
C ALA A 653 9.09 8.01 32.00
N THR A 654 9.33 7.93 30.69
CA THR A 654 10.68 8.04 30.11
C THR A 654 11.25 9.44 30.30
N GLY A 655 10.45 10.47 30.04
CA GLY A 655 10.84 11.87 30.23
C GLY A 655 11.18 12.18 31.69
N GLU A 656 10.38 11.70 32.64
CA GLU A 656 10.62 11.88 34.07
C GLU A 656 11.88 11.13 34.54
N ALA A 657 12.11 9.91 34.05
CA ALA A 657 13.33 9.16 34.35
C ALA A 657 14.60 9.84 33.80
N LEU A 658 14.56 10.37 32.56
CA LEU A 658 15.66 11.15 31.99
C LEU A 658 15.86 12.50 32.69
N ALA A 659 14.78 13.17 33.11
CA ALA A 659 14.85 14.38 33.93
C ALA A 659 15.44 14.10 35.32
N SER A 660 15.07 12.97 35.94
CA SER A 660 15.69 12.45 37.17
C SER A 660 17.19 12.23 36.99
N ASP A 661 17.62 11.61 35.88
CA ASP A 661 19.05 11.41 35.59
C ASP A 661 19.82 12.72 35.37
N ARG A 662 19.20 13.72 34.72
CA ARG A 662 19.82 15.05 34.54
C ARG A 662 19.96 15.78 35.87
N ARG A 663 18.94 15.72 36.74
CA ARG A 663 18.99 16.27 38.11
C ARG A 663 20.08 15.62 38.95
N ALA A 664 20.19 14.29 38.91
CA ALA A 664 21.26 13.56 39.57
C ALA A 664 22.64 13.98 39.04
N GLY A 665 22.76 14.17 37.73
CA GLY A 665 24.03 14.57 37.14
C GLY A 665 24.47 16.00 37.41
N PHE A 666 23.55 16.93 37.54
CA PHE A 666 23.86 18.27 38.01
C PHE A 666 24.33 18.24 39.47
N ALA A 667 23.65 17.48 40.35
CA ALA A 667 24.07 17.37 41.74
C ALA A 667 25.48 16.79 41.89
N TRP A 668 25.83 15.79 41.07
CA TRP A 668 27.17 15.21 41.05
C TRP A 668 28.21 16.18 40.49
N LEU A 669 27.94 16.82 39.34
CA LEU A 669 28.89 17.71 38.67
C LEU A 669 29.13 19.01 39.46
N ALA A 670 28.11 19.52 40.15
CA ALA A 670 28.24 20.65 41.06
C ALA A 670 29.14 20.34 42.26
N ASP A 671 29.05 19.12 42.80
CA ASP A 671 29.94 18.65 43.87
C ASP A 671 31.37 18.51 43.37
N GLU A 672 31.55 17.92 42.18
CA GLU A 672 32.85 17.74 41.52
C GLU A 672 33.56 19.07 41.27
N VAL A 673 32.87 20.03 40.64
CA VAL A 673 33.40 21.38 40.38
C VAL A 673 33.80 22.08 41.68
N ASN A 674 32.95 22.01 42.71
CA ASN A 674 33.28 22.56 44.02
C ASN A 674 34.49 21.90 44.68
N ARG A 675 34.68 20.60 44.46
CA ARG A 675 35.84 19.85 44.98
C ARG A 675 37.11 20.26 44.25
N GLN A 676 37.06 20.36 42.93
CA GLN A 676 38.16 20.82 42.08
C GLN A 676 38.59 22.25 42.45
N ALA A 677 37.63 23.17 42.55
CA ALA A 677 37.86 24.55 42.95
C ALA A 677 38.55 24.66 44.32
N ARG A 678 38.04 23.93 45.33
CA ARG A 678 38.64 23.90 46.67
C ARG A 678 40.05 23.34 46.67
N SER A 679 40.31 22.28 45.91
CA SER A 679 41.64 21.66 45.84
C SER A 679 42.68 22.58 45.18
N ALA A 680 42.27 23.40 44.21
CA ALA A 680 43.15 24.32 43.49
C ALA A 680 43.22 25.72 44.12
N GLY A 681 42.41 26.03 45.13
CA GLY A 681 42.39 27.35 45.79
C GLY A 681 41.90 28.49 44.87
N VAL A 682 41.13 28.16 43.84
CA VAL A 682 40.60 29.10 42.83
C VAL A 682 39.07 29.14 42.89
N PRO A 683 38.44 30.22 42.40
CA PRO A 683 37.00 30.26 42.19
C PRO A 683 36.53 29.08 41.33
N PRO A 684 35.32 28.54 41.57
CA PRO A 684 34.77 27.47 40.75
C PRO A 684 34.74 27.75 39.26
N PHE A 685 34.64 29.01 38.85
CA PHE A 685 34.74 29.46 37.46
C PHE A 685 35.96 28.89 36.72
N HIS A 686 37.09 28.74 37.42
CA HIS A 686 38.34 28.23 36.86
C HIS A 686 38.52 26.71 37.02
N ALA A 687 37.51 26.00 37.55
CA ALA A 687 37.57 24.54 37.64
C ALA A 687 37.42 23.89 36.25
N PRO A 688 38.18 22.82 35.93
CA PRO A 688 38.20 22.20 34.59
C PRO A 688 36.84 21.79 34.01
N ARG A 689 35.81 21.59 34.84
CA ARG A 689 34.47 21.14 34.44
C ARG A 689 33.37 22.17 34.70
N PHE A 690 33.74 23.41 35.01
CA PHE A 690 32.76 24.48 35.28
C PHE A 690 31.86 24.76 34.07
N ASP A 691 32.42 24.77 32.87
CA ASP A 691 31.64 24.96 31.64
C ASP A 691 30.65 23.83 31.39
N GLU A 692 31.03 22.57 31.68
CA GLU A 692 30.12 21.43 31.63
C GLU A 692 28.97 21.59 32.64
N LEU A 693 29.27 22.08 33.84
CA LEU A 693 28.26 22.36 34.87
C LEU A 693 27.31 23.44 34.39
N VAL A 694 27.80 24.55 33.86
CA VAL A 694 26.96 25.65 33.39
C VAL A 694 26.10 25.23 32.20
N ALA A 695 26.63 24.44 31.27
CA ALA A 695 25.85 23.90 30.15
C ALA A 695 24.66 23.06 30.66
N LEU A 696 24.92 22.13 31.58
CA LEU A 696 23.87 21.30 32.20
C LEU A 696 22.90 22.12 33.06
N THR A 697 23.40 23.17 33.72
CA THR A 697 22.60 24.12 34.51
C THR A 697 21.63 24.89 33.62
N GLY A 698 22.08 25.35 32.45
CA GLY A 698 21.24 26.02 31.47
C GLY A 698 20.14 25.13 30.89
N GLU A 699 20.40 23.82 30.76
CA GLU A 699 19.39 22.84 30.36
C GLU A 699 18.33 22.60 31.47
N LEU A 700 18.77 22.49 32.73
CA LEU A 700 17.90 22.25 33.88
C LEU A 700 17.12 23.48 34.36
N ALA A 701 17.65 24.69 34.17
CA ALA A 701 16.95 25.93 34.51
C ALA A 701 15.66 26.12 33.72
N ARG A 702 15.48 25.36 32.62
CA ARG A 702 14.27 25.34 31.79
C ARG A 702 13.29 24.23 32.19
N ASP A 703 13.64 23.38 33.17
CA ASP A 703 12.81 22.30 33.66
C ASP A 703 11.86 22.79 34.78
N PRO A 704 10.53 22.84 34.55
CA PRO A 704 9.58 23.29 35.56
C PRO A 704 9.42 22.32 36.75
N ALA A 705 9.88 21.07 36.63
CA ALA A 705 9.80 20.05 37.68
C ALA A 705 11.08 19.98 38.55
N LEU A 706 11.96 20.98 38.43
CA LEU A 706 13.20 21.03 39.20
C LEU A 706 12.92 21.30 40.69
N PRO A 707 13.47 20.49 41.62
CA PRO A 707 13.37 20.79 43.06
C PRO A 707 13.88 22.19 43.37
N ALA A 708 13.17 22.94 44.21
CA ALA A 708 13.48 24.35 44.51
C ALA A 708 14.92 24.55 45.01
N SER A 709 15.47 23.58 45.75
CA SER A 709 16.86 23.59 46.21
C SER A 709 17.86 23.53 45.05
N LEU A 710 17.68 22.61 44.09
CA LEU A 710 18.54 22.50 42.91
C LEU A 710 18.37 23.72 41.99
N GLY A 711 17.15 24.26 41.86
CA GLY A 711 16.89 25.46 41.06
C GLY A 711 17.48 26.75 41.63
N LYS A 712 17.62 26.84 42.96
CA LYS A 712 18.36 27.93 43.61
C LYS A 712 19.86 27.80 43.31
N THR A 713 20.42 26.60 43.47
CA THR A 713 21.84 26.33 43.17
C THR A 713 22.18 26.60 41.71
N ALA A 714 21.32 26.20 40.78
CA ALA A 714 21.49 26.44 39.35
C ALA A 714 21.58 27.94 39.01
N ARG A 715 20.67 28.76 39.54
CA ARG A 715 20.69 30.22 39.33
C ARG A 715 21.94 30.88 39.90
N ALA A 716 22.33 30.48 41.12
CA ALA A 716 23.56 30.98 41.74
C ALA A 716 24.82 30.70 40.89
N TRP A 717 24.89 29.54 40.23
CA TRP A 717 26.01 29.22 39.32
C TRP A 717 26.04 30.09 38.05
N LEU A 718 24.87 30.39 37.47
CA LEU A 718 24.76 31.25 36.29
C LEU A 718 25.10 32.71 36.62
N GLU A 719 24.63 33.20 37.77
CA GLU A 719 24.99 34.52 38.30
C GLU A 719 26.51 34.60 38.55
N HIS A 720 27.08 33.61 39.24
CA HIS A 720 28.51 33.56 39.51
C HIS A 720 29.38 33.49 38.24
N ARG A 721 28.91 32.81 37.19
CA ARG A 721 29.58 32.82 35.87
C ARG A 721 29.61 34.23 35.29
N SER A 722 28.47 34.92 35.26
CA SER A 722 28.38 36.27 34.69
C SER A 722 29.28 37.26 35.44
N GLU A 723 29.31 37.19 36.77
CA GLU A 723 30.18 38.01 37.62
C GLU A 723 31.66 37.71 37.35
N SER A 724 32.02 36.44 37.26
CA SER A 724 33.40 36.00 37.00
C SER A 724 33.89 36.38 35.60
N GLU A 725 33.05 36.28 34.57
CA GLU A 725 33.37 36.69 33.20
C GLU A 725 33.63 38.21 33.10
N ALA A 726 32.86 39.02 33.83
CA ALA A 726 33.06 40.47 33.90
C ALA A 726 34.42 40.82 34.54
N LEU A 727 34.75 40.21 35.68
CA LEU A 727 36.02 40.43 36.37
C LEU A 727 37.23 39.98 35.54
N VAL A 728 37.14 38.85 34.85
CA VAL A 728 38.22 38.34 33.97
C VAL A 728 38.41 39.25 32.75
N ARG A 729 37.33 39.79 32.18
CA ARG A 729 37.41 40.77 31.08
C ARG A 729 38.09 42.05 31.54
N GLU A 730 37.71 42.60 32.69
CA GLU A 730 38.37 43.77 33.25
C GLU A 730 39.88 43.55 33.42
N ILE A 731 40.30 42.40 33.96
CA ILE A 731 41.73 42.06 34.13
C ILE A 731 42.49 42.05 32.80
N ARG A 732 41.85 41.55 31.73
CA ARG A 732 42.48 41.42 30.40
C ARG A 732 42.52 42.72 29.61
N ASP A 733 41.50 43.55 29.72
CA ASP A 733 41.38 44.79 28.95
C ASP A 733 42.19 45.94 29.60
N TRP A 734 42.44 45.86 30.90
CA TRP A 734 43.12 46.93 31.63
C TRP A 734 44.57 47.21 31.15
N PRO A 735 45.44 46.21 30.89
CA PRO A 735 46.78 46.46 30.35
C PRO A 735 46.78 47.24 29.04
N GLU A 736 45.85 46.96 28.13
CA GLU A 736 45.71 47.67 26.85
C GLU A 736 45.27 49.13 27.05
N ARG A 737 44.34 49.36 28.00
CA ARG A 737 43.93 50.70 28.41
C ARG A 737 45.11 51.51 28.95
N ALA A 738 45.95 50.88 29.79
CA ALA A 738 47.15 51.50 30.35
C ALA A 738 48.22 51.76 29.26
N GLU A 739 48.45 50.84 28.34
CA GLU A 739 49.41 51.05 27.23
C GLU A 739 48.99 52.17 26.29
N ALA A 740 47.69 52.28 26.00
CA ALA A 740 47.17 53.37 25.18
C ALA A 740 47.20 54.74 25.87
N GLU A 741 47.07 54.80 27.20
CA GLU A 741 47.37 56.04 27.93
C GLU A 741 48.88 56.31 27.96
N SER A 742 49.73 55.29 28.07
CA SER A 742 51.19 55.43 27.95
C SER A 742 51.60 56.03 26.59
N ALA A 743 50.97 55.59 25.50
CA ALA A 743 51.24 56.06 24.13
C ALA A 743 50.78 57.51 23.87
N ARG A 744 49.82 58.01 24.65
CA ARG A 744 49.35 59.41 24.59
C ARG A 744 50.27 60.38 25.31
N PHE A 745 51.38 59.89 25.88
CA PHE A 745 52.37 60.72 26.53
C PHE A 745 52.94 61.74 25.53
N PRO A 746 52.76 63.06 25.73
CA PRO A 746 53.18 64.09 24.77
C PRO A 746 54.71 64.25 24.61
N GLY A 747 55.49 63.44 25.33
CA GLY A 747 56.93 63.58 25.48
C GLY A 747 57.31 64.59 26.57
N PRO A 748 58.50 64.46 27.17
CA PRO A 748 58.95 65.30 28.28
C PRO A 748 59.07 66.77 27.87
N ASP A 749 59.37 67.07 26.60
CA ASP A 749 59.51 68.43 26.03
C ASP A 749 58.22 69.02 25.41
N GLY A 750 57.08 68.33 25.57
CA GLY A 750 55.81 68.71 24.98
C GLY A 750 55.16 69.97 25.59
N ASN A 751 54.01 70.37 25.01
CA ASN A 751 53.19 71.48 25.50
C ASN A 751 52.80 71.25 26.98
N PRO A 752 53.10 72.19 27.89
CA PRO A 752 52.79 72.07 29.33
C PRO A 752 51.31 71.76 29.64
N GLU A 753 50.36 72.33 28.90
CA GLU A 753 48.93 72.08 29.10
C GLU A 753 48.54 70.64 28.70
N ALA A 754 49.15 70.11 27.63
CA ALA A 754 48.92 68.75 27.16
C ALA A 754 49.52 67.71 28.13
N LEU A 755 50.68 68.00 28.71
CA LEU A 755 51.34 67.18 29.73
C LEU A 755 50.51 67.10 31.02
N ALA A 756 49.97 68.23 31.49
CA ALA A 756 49.12 68.26 32.69
C ALA A 756 47.80 67.48 32.50
N ALA A 757 47.12 67.66 31.37
CA ALA A 757 45.87 66.96 31.06
C ALA A 757 46.07 65.44 30.89
N TRP A 758 47.20 65.00 30.32
CA TRP A 758 47.56 63.59 30.23
C TRP A 758 47.84 62.97 31.61
N ARG A 759 48.56 63.70 32.49
CA ARG A 759 48.97 63.21 33.81
C ARG A 759 47.79 62.85 34.71
N THR A 760 46.75 63.71 34.76
CA THR A 760 45.53 63.43 35.54
C THR A 760 44.83 62.14 35.09
N ARG A 761 44.79 61.87 33.77
CA ARG A 761 44.21 60.63 33.24
C ARG A 761 45.07 59.40 33.55
N ALA A 762 46.40 59.53 33.45
CA ALA A 762 47.34 58.45 33.72
C ALA A 762 47.37 58.06 35.21
N GLU A 763 47.28 59.03 36.13
CA GLU A 763 47.23 58.76 37.58
C GLU A 763 45.95 58.04 38.00
N GLY A 764 44.79 58.46 37.48
CA GLY A 764 43.51 57.77 37.73
C GLY A 764 43.52 56.33 37.19
N ALA A 765 44.06 56.12 36.00
CA ALA A 765 44.22 54.78 35.45
C ALA A 765 45.14 53.91 36.33
N ALA A 766 46.29 54.41 36.79
CA ALA A 766 47.22 53.66 37.63
C ALA A 766 46.63 53.25 38.99
N GLU A 767 45.79 54.11 39.60
CA GLU A 767 45.08 53.80 40.84
C GLU A 767 44.06 52.66 40.66
N ASP A 768 43.32 52.65 39.56
CA ASP A 768 42.44 51.53 39.20
C ASP A 768 43.22 50.21 39.07
N GLY A 769 44.40 50.24 38.46
CA GLY A 769 45.27 49.06 38.35
C GLY A 769 45.73 48.52 39.70
N ARG A 770 46.13 49.42 40.61
CA ARG A 770 46.51 49.04 41.99
C ARG A 770 45.33 48.46 42.77
N ARG A 771 44.14 49.03 42.59
CA ARG A 771 42.91 48.49 43.20
C ARG A 771 42.60 47.08 42.69
N MET A 772 42.77 46.82 41.39
CA MET A 772 42.58 45.47 40.81
C MET A 772 43.64 44.48 41.32
N LEU A 773 44.89 44.92 41.52
CA LEU A 773 45.97 44.08 42.06
C LEU A 773 45.89 43.83 43.57
N SER A 774 44.92 44.45 44.27
CA SER A 774 44.73 44.26 45.70
C SER A 774 44.35 42.81 46.02
N ASP A 775 45.07 42.19 46.95
CA ASP A 775 44.78 40.83 47.42
C ASP A 775 43.42 40.72 48.15
N MET A 776 42.81 41.87 48.50
CA MET A 776 41.50 41.97 49.17
C MET A 776 40.35 42.33 48.21
N GLY A 777 40.64 42.54 46.92
CA GLY A 777 39.65 42.89 45.90
C GLY A 777 38.95 41.68 45.27
N PRO A 778 37.84 41.90 44.55
CA PRO A 778 37.10 40.83 43.85
C PRO A 778 37.94 40.14 42.76
N HIS A 779 38.93 40.84 42.19
CA HIS A 779 39.85 40.31 41.18
C HIS A 779 40.91 39.36 41.76
N ALA A 780 41.18 39.39 43.07
CA ALA A 780 42.30 38.67 43.70
C ALA A 780 42.26 37.16 43.44
N ALA A 781 41.08 36.55 43.52
CA ALA A 781 40.91 35.12 43.30
C ALA A 781 41.07 34.72 41.82
N HIS A 782 40.70 35.60 40.89
CA HIS A 782 40.89 35.39 39.45
C HIS A 782 42.35 35.64 39.03
N LEU A 783 43.01 36.66 39.58
CA LEU A 783 44.42 36.95 39.36
C LEU A 783 45.35 35.84 39.90
N ARG A 784 44.96 35.15 40.99
CA ARG A 784 45.65 33.94 41.44
C ARG A 784 45.57 32.80 40.43
N ALA A 785 44.47 32.69 39.70
CA ALA A 785 44.28 31.69 38.66
C ALA A 785 44.91 32.08 37.29
N MET A 786 45.21 33.36 37.08
CA MET A 786 45.74 33.93 35.83
C MET A 786 47.07 34.68 36.07
N PRO A 787 48.16 33.98 36.38
CA PRO A 787 49.43 34.61 36.74
C PRO A 787 50.04 35.44 35.61
N GLY A 788 49.88 35.03 34.34
CA GLY A 788 50.40 35.78 33.19
C GLY A 788 49.69 37.12 33.00
N GLU A 789 48.36 37.14 33.11
CA GLU A 789 47.55 38.36 33.06
C GLU A 789 47.80 39.25 34.27
N ARG A 790 48.01 38.68 35.46
CA ARG A 790 48.42 39.44 36.66
C ARG A 790 49.75 40.15 36.45
N ASP A 791 50.75 39.47 35.89
CA ASP A 791 52.05 40.04 35.60
C ASP A 791 51.98 41.11 34.51
N GLY A 792 51.14 40.90 33.48
CA GLY A 792 50.87 41.88 32.43
C GLY A 792 50.22 43.16 32.98
N LEU A 793 49.19 43.00 33.81
CA LEU A 793 48.50 44.11 34.48
C LEU A 793 49.46 44.86 35.41
N LYS A 794 50.25 44.16 36.22
CA LYS A 794 51.28 44.77 37.07
C LYS A 794 52.31 45.54 36.26
N LYS A 795 52.85 44.94 35.19
CA LYS A 795 53.85 45.58 34.33
C LYS A 795 53.30 46.84 33.65
N ALA A 796 52.04 46.82 33.21
CA ALA A 796 51.39 47.97 32.59
C ALA A 796 51.12 49.08 33.62
N ALA A 797 50.72 48.75 34.86
CA ALA A 797 50.57 49.69 35.95
C ALA A 797 51.91 50.36 36.34
N ASP A 798 52.94 49.54 36.55
CA ASP A 798 54.29 50.02 36.87
C ASP A 798 54.88 50.88 35.73
N GLY A 799 54.52 50.59 34.48
CA GLY A 799 54.92 51.36 33.30
C GLY A 799 54.26 52.74 33.22
N LEU A 800 52.96 52.81 33.53
CA LEU A 800 52.21 54.06 33.56
C LEU A 800 52.68 54.98 34.68
N ASP A 801 52.88 54.43 35.89
CA ASP A 801 53.42 55.15 37.05
C ASP A 801 54.81 55.74 36.73
N ARG A 802 55.64 55.02 35.97
CA ARG A 802 56.96 55.51 35.53
C ARG A 802 56.87 56.72 34.60
N LEU A 803 56.02 56.67 33.57
CA LEU A 803 55.86 57.78 32.63
C LEU A 803 55.30 59.03 33.33
N VAL A 804 54.36 58.85 34.27
CA VAL A 804 53.84 59.94 35.11
C VAL A 804 54.99 60.62 35.87
N ALA A 805 55.88 59.83 36.48
CA ALA A 805 57.04 60.34 37.19
C ALA A 805 58.05 61.06 36.28
N GLU A 806 58.32 60.53 35.07
CA GLU A 806 59.21 61.15 34.07
C GLU A 806 58.66 62.51 33.60
N SER A 807 57.35 62.60 33.35
CA SER A 807 56.70 63.86 32.93
C SER A 807 56.86 64.99 33.95
N MET A 808 56.81 64.66 35.24
CA MET A 808 56.94 65.64 36.31
C MET A 808 58.39 66.12 36.45
N HIS A 809 59.36 65.27 36.09
CA HIS A 809 60.79 65.55 36.29
C HIS A 809 61.29 66.58 35.30
N GLU A 810 60.81 66.53 34.06
CA GLU A 810 61.13 67.55 33.06
C GLU A 810 60.53 68.91 33.41
N GLU A 811 59.31 68.94 33.96
CA GLU A 811 58.69 70.18 34.45
C GLU A 811 59.53 70.85 35.56
N LEU A 812 60.11 70.03 36.45
CA LEU A 812 61.06 70.46 37.48
C LEU A 812 62.35 71.04 36.86
N ARG A 813 62.91 70.44 35.82
CA ARG A 813 64.09 70.99 35.11
C ARG A 813 63.79 72.31 34.40
N ARG A 814 62.63 72.45 33.76
CA ARG A 814 62.24 73.69 33.06
C ARG A 814 62.08 74.88 34.01
N HIS A 815 61.49 74.68 35.19
CA HIS A 815 61.40 75.73 36.20
C HIS A 815 62.77 76.15 36.73
N ALA A 816 63.71 75.21 36.87
CA ALA A 816 65.09 75.49 37.27
C ALA A 816 65.83 76.31 36.21
N ASP A 817 65.77 75.90 34.95
CA ASP A 817 66.42 76.62 33.85
C ASP A 817 65.82 78.03 33.65
N ALA A 818 64.50 78.19 33.85
CA ALA A 818 63.84 79.49 33.79
C ALA A 818 64.30 80.42 34.92
N ALA A 819 64.50 79.88 36.13
CA ALA A 819 65.02 80.64 37.26
C ALA A 819 66.49 81.06 37.05
N GLU A 820 67.32 80.15 36.53
CA GLU A 820 68.73 80.44 36.21
C GLU A 820 68.89 81.46 35.08
N ARG A 821 68.08 81.38 34.00
CA ARG A 821 68.08 82.35 32.90
C ARG A 821 67.54 83.73 33.30
N HIS A 822 66.66 83.80 34.30
CA HIS A 822 66.21 85.08 34.86
C HIS A 822 67.35 85.74 35.64
N ALA A 823 67.93 85.03 36.60
CA ALA A 823 69.09 85.45 37.37
C ALA A 823 70.26 85.94 36.50
N ALA A 824 70.59 85.21 35.43
CA ALA A 824 71.64 85.62 34.49
C ALA A 824 71.32 86.91 33.71
N ARG A 825 70.05 87.21 33.43
CA ARG A 825 69.63 88.43 32.73
C ARG A 825 69.52 89.65 33.64
N THR A 826 69.08 89.45 34.88
CA THR A 826 68.85 90.54 35.85
C THR A 826 70.06 90.80 36.74
N GLY A 827 71.09 89.96 36.68
CA GLY A 827 72.26 90.03 37.55
C GLY A 827 71.95 89.65 39.01
N THR A 828 70.82 88.98 39.25
CA THR A 828 70.37 88.54 40.57
C THR A 828 70.67 87.05 40.78
N VAL A 829 70.44 86.52 41.98
CA VAL A 829 70.62 85.08 42.25
C VAL A 829 69.39 84.27 41.83
N PRO A 830 69.52 82.98 41.44
CA PRO A 830 68.38 82.17 40.97
C PRO A 830 67.19 82.07 41.93
N VAL A 831 67.43 82.23 43.25
CA VAL A 831 66.38 82.23 44.28
C VAL A 831 65.43 83.44 44.20
N ASP A 832 65.87 84.55 43.61
CA ASP A 832 65.05 85.77 43.44
C ASP A 832 64.21 85.73 42.16
N ALA A 833 64.34 84.68 41.34
CA ALA A 833 63.59 84.56 40.10
C ALA A 833 62.14 84.14 40.36
N PRO A 834 61.14 84.71 39.65
CA PRO A 834 59.73 84.32 39.80
C PRO A 834 59.47 82.82 39.62
N ALA A 835 60.30 82.12 38.85
CA ALA A 835 60.19 80.68 38.62
C ALA A 835 60.73 79.81 39.77
N TRP A 836 61.48 80.36 40.74
CA TRP A 836 62.09 79.59 41.83
C TRP A 836 61.07 79.03 42.82
N GLY A 837 60.02 79.80 43.13
CA GLY A 837 58.92 79.32 43.97
C GLY A 837 58.17 78.13 43.36
N ALA A 838 57.94 78.16 42.04
CA ALA A 838 57.33 77.04 41.31
C ALA A 838 58.23 75.80 41.27
N LEU A 839 59.55 75.99 41.12
CA LEU A 839 60.55 74.92 41.22
C LEU A 839 60.49 74.22 42.58
N MET A 840 60.53 74.97 43.69
CA MET A 840 60.50 74.39 45.04
C MET A 840 59.15 73.73 45.36
N GLY A 841 58.04 74.22 44.78
CA GLY A 841 56.75 73.54 44.82
C GLY A 841 56.79 72.13 44.24
N ARG A 842 57.38 71.97 43.03
CA ARG A 842 57.55 70.66 42.38
C ARG A 842 58.55 69.76 43.11
N VAL A 843 59.63 70.31 43.65
CA VAL A 843 60.61 69.57 44.47
C VAL A 843 59.93 68.92 45.69
N ARG A 844 58.98 69.60 46.35
CA ARG A 844 58.21 69.04 47.48
C ARG A 844 57.23 67.94 47.07
N GLU A 845 56.59 68.06 45.90
CA GLU A 845 55.72 67.00 45.36
C GLU A 845 56.48 65.70 45.05
N PHE A 846 57.73 65.81 44.61
CA PHE A 846 58.59 64.65 44.38
C PHE A 846 59.09 63.99 45.66
N ASP A 847 59.38 64.76 46.71
CA ASP A 847 59.85 64.21 48.00
C ASP A 847 58.79 63.31 48.67
N ALA A 848 57.52 63.43 48.27
CA ALA A 848 56.39 62.63 48.75
C ALA A 848 56.05 61.39 47.89
N ARG A 849 56.76 61.13 46.78
CA ARG A 849 56.49 59.98 45.88
C ARG A 849 57.57 58.89 45.99
N ASP A 850 57.13 57.64 46.14
CA ASP A 850 57.99 56.46 46.06
C ASP A 850 58.27 56.04 44.59
N GLY A 851 59.41 55.39 44.34
CA GLY A 851 59.71 54.79 43.02
C GLY A 851 60.37 55.73 41.99
N LEU A 852 60.87 56.89 42.40
CA LEU A 852 61.54 57.84 41.50
C LEU A 852 62.87 57.34 40.94
N SER A 853 63.18 57.70 39.70
CA SER A 853 64.48 57.38 39.09
C SER A 853 65.64 58.09 39.81
N ASP A 854 66.84 57.50 39.79
CA ASP A 854 68.03 58.05 40.46
C ASP A 854 68.51 59.39 39.86
N GLY A 855 68.06 59.72 38.64
CA GLY A 855 68.26 61.03 38.02
C GLY A 855 67.37 62.10 38.67
N VAL A 856 66.09 61.78 38.87
CA VAL A 856 65.10 62.67 39.50
C VAL A 856 65.49 62.96 40.94
N ARG A 857 65.84 61.92 41.70
CA ARG A 857 66.25 62.06 43.12
C ARG A 857 67.50 62.93 43.29
N ARG A 858 68.46 62.84 42.36
CA ARG A 858 69.65 63.70 42.36
C ARG A 858 69.33 65.16 42.05
N ASP A 859 68.47 65.43 41.07
CA ASP A 859 68.09 66.80 40.72
C ASP A 859 67.27 67.46 41.84
N VAL A 860 66.30 66.74 42.43
CA VAL A 860 65.52 67.18 43.60
C VAL A 860 66.43 67.51 44.78
N ALA A 861 67.39 66.62 45.12
CA ALA A 861 68.36 66.86 46.19
C ALA A 861 69.26 68.07 45.90
N ARG A 862 69.73 68.22 44.66
CA ARG A 862 70.59 69.33 44.22
C ARG A 862 69.88 70.69 44.33
N TYR A 863 68.61 70.78 43.94
CA TYR A 863 67.87 72.04 44.04
C TYR A 863 67.50 72.38 45.49
N ARG A 864 67.18 71.39 46.32
CA ARG A 864 66.99 71.56 47.77
C ARG A 864 68.26 72.09 48.46
N GLU A 865 69.41 71.50 48.16
CA GLU A 865 70.70 71.92 48.72
C GLU A 865 71.10 73.34 48.26
N ARG A 866 70.72 73.74 47.04
CA ARG A 866 70.89 75.11 46.54
C ARG A 866 69.98 76.13 47.23
N ASP A 867 68.70 75.81 47.43
CA ASP A 867 67.75 76.67 48.16
C ASP A 867 68.24 76.93 49.59
N GLU A 868 68.71 75.88 50.26
CA GLU A 868 69.35 75.96 51.57
C GLU A 868 70.63 76.81 51.55
N ARG A 869 71.47 76.70 50.52
CA ARG A 869 72.76 77.42 50.45
C ARG A 869 72.60 78.94 50.32
N TRP A 870 71.64 79.42 49.53
CA TRP A 870 71.43 80.87 49.35
C TRP A 870 70.46 81.45 50.40
N GLY A 871 69.44 80.69 50.83
CA GLY A 871 68.53 81.08 51.92
C GLY A 871 69.26 81.29 53.26
N ARG A 872 70.32 80.52 53.54
CA ARG A 872 71.19 80.72 54.70
C ARG A 872 72.07 81.99 54.61
N SER A 873 72.05 82.74 53.50
CA SER A 873 72.92 83.91 53.27
C SER A 873 72.21 85.27 53.45
N LEU A 874 70.97 85.43 52.98
CA LEU A 874 70.16 86.67 53.10
C LEU A 874 69.86 87.08 54.56
N VAL A 875 70.18 86.22 55.53
CA VAL A 875 70.05 86.47 56.97
C VAL A 875 71.30 87.16 57.56
N PHE A 876 72.43 87.23 56.84
CA PHE A 876 73.69 87.81 57.36
C PHE A 876 73.97 89.27 56.96
N ASP A 877 73.27 89.84 55.96
CA ASP A 877 73.47 91.24 55.54
C ASP A 877 72.47 92.23 56.15
N ALA A 878 71.48 91.76 56.93
CA ALA A 878 70.49 92.61 57.60
C ALA A 878 70.83 92.94 59.07
N ALA A 879 72.14 92.97 59.42
CA ALA A 879 72.59 93.36 60.76
C ALA A 879 73.90 94.17 60.75
N ARG A 880 73.93 95.30 60.02
CA ARG A 880 74.52 96.56 60.53
C ARG A 880 74.11 97.78 59.69
N PRO A 881 73.75 98.91 60.32
CA PRO A 881 72.36 99.38 60.37
C PRO A 881 72.23 100.92 60.22
N ALA A 882 71.02 101.47 60.30
CA ALA A 882 70.74 102.88 60.66
C ALA A 882 71.57 103.98 59.95
N ARG A 883 70.97 104.59 58.91
CA ARG A 883 71.00 106.00 58.46
C ARG A 883 70.43 105.94 57.03
N ASP A 884 69.31 106.52 56.67
CA ASP A 884 68.79 107.85 57.00
C ASP A 884 67.27 107.86 56.72
N GLU A 885 66.52 108.58 57.54
CA GLU A 885 65.06 108.62 57.55
C GLU A 885 64.52 109.56 56.48
N SER A 886 63.63 109.08 55.60
CA SER A 886 62.55 109.90 55.02
C SER A 886 61.56 109.06 54.18
N VAL A 887 60.47 108.67 54.84
CA VAL A 887 59.14 108.44 54.23
C VAL A 887 58.38 109.76 54.40
N PRO A 888 57.62 110.29 53.40
CA PRO A 888 56.14 110.04 53.31
C PRO A 888 55.58 110.15 51.86
N GLU A 889 54.33 109.85 51.46
CA GLU A 889 53.07 109.30 52.02
C GLU A 889 52.07 109.15 50.84
N ARG A 890 50.94 108.45 51.10
CA ARG A 890 49.70 108.24 50.31
C ARG A 890 49.65 107.00 49.42
N ASP A 891 48.61 106.17 49.48
CA ASP A 891 47.39 106.12 50.29
C ASP A 891 46.76 104.72 50.05
N ALA A 892 45.66 104.35 50.69
CA ALA A 892 45.44 104.19 52.13
C ALA A 892 44.26 103.22 52.31
N GLU A 893 43.17 103.49 51.61
CA GLU A 893 42.05 102.56 51.33
C GLU A 893 42.22 101.94 49.92
N ASP A 894 43.05 102.53 49.06
CA ASP A 894 43.19 102.24 47.62
C ASP A 894 43.64 100.81 47.28
N ARG A 895 44.39 100.17 48.19
CA ARG A 895 44.79 98.75 48.09
C ARG A 895 43.67 97.79 48.48
N ARG A 896 42.77 98.26 49.34
CA ARG A 896 41.99 97.42 50.26
C ARG A 896 40.98 96.52 49.59
N LEU A 897 40.54 96.85 48.38
CA LEU A 897 39.68 95.97 47.60
C LEU A 897 40.37 94.64 47.20
N ALA A 898 41.70 94.56 47.32
CA ALA A 898 42.46 93.31 47.35
C ALA A 898 42.74 92.78 48.78
N ASP A 899 43.06 93.64 49.74
CA ASP A 899 43.34 93.22 51.12
C ASP A 899 42.12 92.56 51.81
N ASP A 900 40.91 93.12 51.68
CA ASP A 900 39.68 92.51 52.20
C ASP A 900 39.24 91.28 51.36
N ALA A 901 39.69 91.13 50.11
CA ALA A 901 39.56 89.87 49.33
C ALA A 901 40.52 88.77 49.83
N LEU A 902 41.66 89.16 50.40
CA LEU A 902 42.54 88.30 51.20
C LEU A 902 41.92 87.97 52.56
N VAL A 903 41.26 88.91 53.24
CA VAL A 903 40.47 88.62 54.46
C VAL A 903 39.34 87.64 54.16
N LEU A 904 38.66 87.77 53.01
CA LEU A 904 37.68 86.77 52.54
C LEU A 904 38.32 85.40 52.24
N ALA A 905 39.56 85.35 51.73
CA ALA A 905 40.28 84.09 51.56
C ALA A 905 40.67 83.45 52.91
N CYS A 906 41.10 84.26 53.89
CA CYS A 906 41.29 83.81 55.27
C CYS A 906 39.99 83.29 55.88
N ALA A 907 38.87 84.00 55.67
CA ALA A 907 37.54 83.62 56.13
C ALA A 907 36.99 82.29 55.52
N VAL A 908 37.65 81.75 54.50
CA VAL A 908 37.35 80.44 53.88
C VAL A 908 38.45 79.40 54.21
N SER A 909 39.65 79.82 54.62
CA SER A 909 40.70 78.92 55.14
C SER A 909 40.61 78.66 56.64
N GLU A 910 40.12 79.62 57.44
CA GLU A 910 39.81 79.46 58.88
C GLU A 910 38.85 78.28 59.15
N ARG A 911 38.00 77.99 58.16
CA ARG A 911 36.75 77.24 58.31
C ARG A 911 36.73 76.00 57.41
N VAL A 912 37.90 75.65 56.85
CA VAL A 912 38.22 74.35 56.24
C VAL A 912 39.57 73.88 56.79
N ASP A 913 39.54 73.43 58.03
CA ASP A 913 40.28 72.23 58.40
C ASP A 913 39.82 71.07 57.50
N ALA A 914 40.78 70.26 57.05
CA ALA A 914 40.63 69.08 56.18
C ALA A 914 40.42 69.33 54.66
N ALA A 915 41.08 70.36 54.11
CA ALA A 915 41.46 70.45 52.68
C ALA A 915 40.27 70.55 51.67
N SER A 916 40.45 70.64 50.35
CA SER A 916 41.66 70.61 49.52
C SER A 916 41.60 71.62 48.36
N PRO A 917 42.68 72.37 48.07
CA PRO A 917 42.63 73.56 47.21
C PRO A 917 42.52 73.28 45.70
N VAL A 918 42.63 72.03 45.23
CA VAL A 918 42.64 71.67 43.79
C VAL A 918 41.36 72.14 43.07
N HIS A 919 40.24 72.22 43.79
CA HIS A 919 38.97 72.84 43.38
C HIS A 919 39.09 74.29 42.88
N ARG A 920 40.22 74.98 43.09
CA ARG A 920 40.46 76.34 42.58
C ARG A 920 40.79 76.41 41.09
N ASP A 921 41.41 75.38 40.54
CA ASP A 921 42.14 75.47 39.27
C ASP A 921 41.42 74.84 38.08
N THR A 922 40.70 73.73 38.28
CA THR A 922 39.82 73.14 37.25
C THR A 922 38.71 74.13 36.84
N LEU A 923 38.30 74.96 37.79
CA LEU A 923 37.35 76.06 37.63
C LEU A 923 37.80 77.15 36.64
N ARG A 924 39.11 77.24 36.31
CA ARG A 924 39.63 78.11 35.24
C ARG A 924 39.59 77.40 33.88
N ASN A 925 40.10 76.17 33.82
CA ASN A 925 40.40 75.52 32.55
C ASN A 925 39.16 75.09 31.76
N ASP A 926 38.01 74.87 32.43
CA ASP A 926 36.69 74.76 31.80
C ASP A 926 36.30 76.00 30.99
N VAL A 927 36.75 77.21 31.37
CA VAL A 927 36.50 78.44 30.59
C VAL A 927 37.43 78.51 29.39
N GLU A 928 38.72 78.21 29.61
CA GLU A 928 39.75 78.31 28.58
C GLU A 928 39.60 77.28 27.46
N ALA A 929 38.97 76.12 27.72
CA ALA A 929 38.71 75.11 26.69
C ALA A 929 37.78 75.62 25.57
N VAL A 930 36.75 76.40 25.91
CA VAL A 930 35.74 76.89 24.96
C VAL A 930 36.35 77.84 23.93
N LEU A 931 37.36 78.63 24.33
CA LEU A 931 38.08 79.59 23.48
C LEU A 931 38.87 78.95 22.32
N ARG A 932 38.92 77.62 22.26
CA ARG A 932 39.78 76.82 21.38
C ARG A 932 38.97 75.97 20.38
N LEU A 933 37.64 75.99 20.48
CA LEU A 933 36.72 75.10 19.75
C LEU A 933 36.29 75.69 18.39
N SER A 934 37.15 75.60 17.36
CA SER A 934 36.79 76.02 15.98
C SER A 934 37.58 75.36 14.83
N ALA A 935 38.69 74.66 15.09
CA ALA A 935 39.61 74.20 14.04
C ALA A 935 40.21 72.82 14.38
N GLU A 936 40.66 71.98 13.43
CA GLU A 936 40.71 72.14 11.97
C GLU A 936 40.59 70.78 11.25
N ALA A 937 40.27 70.79 9.95
CA ALA A 937 40.51 69.67 9.03
C ALA A 937 40.76 70.22 7.60
N PRO A 938 41.82 69.77 6.90
CA PRO A 938 42.12 70.14 5.51
C PRO A 938 41.55 69.15 4.47
N ASP A 939 41.77 69.44 3.19
CA ASP A 939 41.51 68.55 2.04
C ASP A 939 42.82 68.28 1.25
N VAL A 940 42.85 67.23 0.41
CA VAL A 940 44.08 66.71 -0.23
C VAL A 940 43.85 66.41 -1.73
N PRO A 941 44.43 67.22 -2.65
CA PRO A 941 44.41 66.95 -4.10
C PRO A 941 45.12 65.66 -4.52
N TRP A 942 44.76 65.12 -5.69
CA TRP A 942 45.36 63.91 -6.27
C TRP A 942 45.57 64.02 -7.79
N ASP A 943 46.65 63.40 -8.27
CA ASP A 943 46.95 63.02 -9.65
C ASP A 943 47.91 61.80 -9.59
N GLY A 944 48.13 60.97 -10.60
CA GLY A 944 47.62 60.91 -11.95
C GLY A 944 48.27 59.74 -12.70
N ASP A 945 47.82 58.51 -12.45
CA ASP A 945 47.65 57.45 -13.47
C ASP A 945 47.34 56.09 -12.82
N GLY A 946 46.40 55.36 -13.41
CA GLY A 946 46.22 53.92 -13.19
C GLY A 946 45.71 53.49 -11.82
N GLY A 947 45.48 54.43 -10.89
CA GLY A 947 44.25 54.60 -10.10
C GLY A 947 43.78 53.53 -9.09
N THR A 948 44.41 52.36 -8.99
CA THR A 948 43.94 51.22 -8.16
C THR A 948 43.65 51.59 -6.71
N ASP A 949 44.57 52.33 -6.09
CA ASP A 949 44.61 52.49 -4.63
C ASP A 949 43.73 53.64 -4.11
N ALA A 950 42.91 54.26 -4.96
CA ALA A 950 41.78 55.07 -4.48
C ALA A 950 40.80 54.23 -3.62
N ALA A 951 40.58 52.96 -3.99
CA ALA A 951 39.82 52.01 -3.18
C ALA A 951 40.57 51.58 -1.90
N ALA A 952 41.91 51.64 -1.89
CA ALA A 952 42.75 51.36 -0.72
C ALA A 952 42.77 52.53 0.27
N PHE A 953 42.81 53.78 -0.22
CA PHE A 953 42.67 54.99 0.60
C PHE A 953 41.25 55.15 1.17
N SER A 954 40.22 54.82 0.38
CA SER A 954 38.83 54.75 0.86
C SER A 954 38.68 53.75 2.02
N VAL A 955 39.28 52.56 1.88
CA VAL A 955 39.35 51.56 2.96
C VAL A 955 40.20 52.04 4.14
N ALA A 956 41.25 52.84 3.93
CA ALA A 956 42.07 53.39 5.02
C ALA A 956 41.28 54.35 5.91
N ARG A 957 40.53 55.32 5.34
CA ARG A 957 39.60 56.15 6.14
C ARG A 957 38.51 55.29 6.77
N GLY A 958 37.86 54.42 6.00
CA GLY A 958 36.78 53.56 6.49
C GLY A 958 37.21 52.69 7.68
N ARG A 959 38.45 52.17 7.67
CA ARG A 959 39.08 51.52 8.83
C ARG A 959 39.25 52.51 9.99
N ALA A 960 39.98 53.60 9.79
CA ALA A 960 40.36 54.51 10.88
C ALA A 960 39.15 55.16 11.58
N GLU A 961 38.11 55.55 10.84
CA GLU A 961 36.89 56.13 11.38
C GLU A 961 36.03 55.08 12.13
N THR A 962 36.14 53.81 11.74
CA THR A 962 35.51 52.67 12.43
C THR A 962 36.26 52.30 13.70
N GLU A 963 37.60 52.23 13.67
CA GLU A 963 38.40 51.97 14.87
C GLU A 963 38.32 53.11 15.88
N PHE A 964 38.31 54.37 15.43
CA PHE A 964 38.09 55.54 16.29
C PHE A 964 36.73 55.49 16.99
N ARG A 965 35.64 55.17 16.28
CA ARG A 965 34.30 55.02 16.88
C ARG A 965 34.21 53.82 17.82
N VAL A 966 34.96 52.75 17.54
CA VAL A 966 35.04 51.55 18.40
C VAL A 966 35.81 51.82 19.69
N GLU A 967 36.91 52.57 19.67
CA GLU A 967 37.67 52.87 20.89
C GLU A 967 37.10 54.07 21.68
N ALA A 968 36.45 55.04 21.01
CA ALA A 968 35.72 56.11 21.71
C ALA A 968 34.55 55.56 22.54
N ALA A 969 33.77 54.65 21.96
CA ALA A 969 32.68 53.95 22.66
C ALA A 969 33.16 52.98 23.77
N ARG A 970 34.46 52.67 23.82
CA ARG A 970 35.10 51.85 24.87
C ARG A 970 35.61 52.65 26.08
N ARG A 971 35.74 53.97 26.00
CA ARG A 971 36.34 54.81 27.07
C ARG A 971 35.40 55.78 27.76
N ILE A 972 34.17 55.90 27.31
CA ILE A 972 33.11 56.51 28.11
C ILE A 972 32.24 55.35 28.54
N ASP A 973 32.27 55.03 29.82
CA ASP A 973 31.45 53.97 30.38
C ASP A 973 29.98 54.28 30.03
N ALA A 974 29.34 53.37 29.29
CA ALA A 974 27.91 53.44 29.03
C ALA A 974 27.14 53.51 30.35
N GLY A 975 27.72 53.02 31.46
CA GLY A 975 27.24 53.15 32.83
C GLY A 975 27.13 54.58 33.36
N GLU A 976 28.09 55.48 33.12
CA GLU A 976 28.01 56.87 33.62
C GLU A 976 27.09 57.75 32.76
N ILE A 977 26.99 57.46 31.45
CA ILE A 977 25.98 58.08 30.57
C ILE A 977 24.56 57.56 30.92
N PHE A 978 24.42 56.30 31.35
CA PHE A 978 23.13 55.76 31.81
C PHE A 978 22.78 56.21 33.23
N GLU A 979 23.73 56.36 34.16
CA GLU A 979 23.46 56.85 35.52
C GLU A 979 23.13 58.34 35.55
N ALA A 980 23.76 59.15 34.68
CA ALA A 980 23.39 60.55 34.48
C ALA A 980 21.99 60.71 33.85
N ARG A 981 21.55 59.74 33.03
CA ARG A 981 20.25 59.76 32.35
C ARG A 981 19.12 59.07 33.13
N ALA A 982 19.42 58.04 33.91
CA ALA A 982 18.50 57.35 34.81
C ALA A 982 18.22 58.13 36.11
N ARG A 983 19.07 59.11 36.47
CA ARG A 983 18.73 60.15 37.47
C ARG A 983 17.74 61.20 36.94
N PHE A 984 17.52 61.28 35.61
CA PHE A 984 16.71 62.34 34.99
C PHE A 984 15.41 61.86 34.32
N GLU A 985 15.25 60.59 33.96
CA GLU A 985 14.01 60.07 33.34
C GLU A 985 13.65 58.71 33.95
N GLY A 986 12.69 58.72 34.87
CA GLY A 986 12.32 57.57 35.69
C GLY A 986 11.55 56.46 34.96
N ASP A 987 11.78 55.24 35.47
CA ASP A 987 10.99 54.00 35.38
C ASP A 987 11.43 52.93 34.34
N PRO A 988 11.89 51.73 34.77
CA PRO A 988 12.49 50.72 33.90
C PRO A 988 11.62 49.47 33.69
N ASP A 989 10.67 49.44 32.73
CA ASP A 989 9.96 48.18 32.44
C ASP A 989 9.20 48.01 31.10
N PHE A 990 9.85 48.11 29.93
CA PHE A 990 9.16 47.75 28.67
C PHE A 990 10.08 47.23 27.56
N TYR A 991 10.20 45.90 27.43
CA TYR A 991 10.18 45.10 26.17
C TYR A 991 10.84 43.72 26.37
N ARG A 992 10.13 42.66 25.98
CA ARG A 992 10.47 41.26 26.31
C ARG A 992 10.37 40.37 25.03
N LYS A 993 10.96 39.16 25.04
CA LYS A 993 11.37 38.42 23.81
C LYS A 993 10.21 38.02 22.86
N GLY A 994 10.48 37.93 21.55
CA GLY A 994 9.57 37.26 20.59
C GLY A 994 10.04 37.07 19.14
N GLN A 995 10.90 37.93 18.57
CA GLN A 995 11.19 37.86 17.11
C GLN A 995 12.30 36.89 16.70
N ALA A 996 13.53 37.09 17.21
CA ALA A 996 14.75 36.62 16.54
C ALA A 996 14.89 35.09 16.37
N ASP A 997 14.35 34.28 17.29
CA ASP A 997 14.51 32.83 17.24
C ASP A 997 13.87 32.21 15.99
N ARG A 998 12.89 32.88 15.38
CA ARG A 998 12.26 32.43 14.13
C ARG A 998 13.21 32.53 12.93
N TYR A 999 14.16 33.46 12.95
CA TYR A 999 15.08 33.68 11.83
C TYR A 999 16.21 32.62 11.82
N LYS A 1000 16.68 32.18 13.00
CA LYS A 1000 17.70 31.11 13.13
C LYS A 1000 17.17 29.71 12.78
N ALA A 1001 15.89 29.46 13.02
CA ALA A 1001 15.26 28.16 12.73
C ALA A 1001 15.19 27.87 11.22
N ALA A 1002 14.86 28.88 10.41
CA ALA A 1002 14.78 28.76 8.95
C ALA A 1002 16.16 28.46 8.30
N LEU A 1003 17.26 28.97 8.89
CA LEU A 1003 18.61 28.76 8.37
C LEU A 1003 19.11 27.32 8.61
N ALA A 1004 18.78 26.72 9.75
CA ALA A 1004 19.16 25.35 10.13
C ALA A 1004 18.37 24.26 9.40
N GLU A 1005 17.21 24.61 8.84
CA GLU A 1005 16.38 23.72 8.01
C GLU A 1005 16.92 23.64 6.57
N GLY A 1006 17.45 24.76 6.05
CA GLY A 1006 18.17 24.82 4.77
C GLY A 1006 19.45 24.00 4.72
N VAL A 1007 20.19 23.92 5.83
CA VAL A 1007 21.43 23.12 5.93
C VAL A 1007 21.13 21.62 5.99
N ARG A 1008 20.15 21.19 6.79
CA ARG A 1008 19.72 19.77 6.88
C ARG A 1008 19.17 19.23 5.56
N CYS A 1009 18.50 20.09 4.81
CA CYS A 1009 17.98 19.75 3.49
C CYS A 1009 19.09 19.40 2.47
N LEU A 1010 20.30 19.97 2.61
CA LEU A 1010 21.45 19.68 1.73
C LEU A 1010 22.22 18.41 2.13
N GLU A 1011 22.00 17.87 3.33
CA GLU A 1011 22.60 16.60 3.80
C GLU A 1011 22.01 15.35 3.11
N GLY A 1012 21.03 15.54 2.22
CA GLY A 1012 20.36 14.46 1.48
C GLY A 1012 20.70 14.36 -0.01
N VAL A 1013 21.54 15.22 -0.59
CA VAL A 1013 21.75 15.24 -2.06
C VAL A 1013 23.08 14.62 -2.51
N GLU A 1014 23.01 13.37 -3.01
CA GLU A 1014 24.07 12.79 -3.85
C GLU A 1014 24.16 13.55 -5.20
N ALA A 1015 24.84 14.69 -5.20
CA ALA A 1015 25.11 15.48 -6.39
C ALA A 1015 26.52 15.22 -6.92
N ALA A 1016 26.64 15.06 -8.25
CA ALA A 1016 27.90 14.82 -8.92
C ALA A 1016 28.92 15.97 -8.68
N PRO A 1017 30.20 15.67 -8.38
CA PRO A 1017 31.21 16.66 -7.95
C PRO A 1017 31.43 17.86 -8.88
N SER A 1018 31.27 17.69 -10.20
CA SER A 1018 31.61 18.74 -11.18
C SER A 1018 30.65 19.93 -11.23
N ARG A 1019 29.49 19.88 -10.55
CA ARG A 1019 28.58 21.03 -10.40
C ARG A 1019 28.73 21.79 -9.08
N ILE A 1020 29.39 21.22 -8.08
CA ILE A 1020 29.57 21.82 -6.75
C ILE A 1020 30.76 22.79 -6.75
N GLU A 1021 31.86 22.44 -7.41
CA GLU A 1021 33.05 23.30 -7.55
C GLU A 1021 32.75 24.61 -8.30
N SER A 1022 31.86 24.57 -9.29
CA SER A 1022 31.48 25.76 -10.07
C SER A 1022 30.59 26.74 -9.28
N VAL A 1023 29.86 26.25 -8.27
CA VAL A 1023 28.97 27.05 -7.41
C VAL A 1023 29.73 27.63 -6.22
N ALA A 1024 30.66 26.87 -5.63
CA ALA A 1024 31.55 27.35 -4.56
C ALA A 1024 32.46 28.51 -5.04
N ALA A 1025 33.01 28.40 -6.25
CA ALA A 1025 33.84 29.45 -6.84
C ALA A 1025 33.08 30.76 -7.12
N ARG A 1026 31.76 30.69 -7.41
CA ARG A 1026 30.93 31.89 -7.63
C ARG A 1026 30.41 32.52 -6.33
N ALA A 1027 30.23 31.73 -5.28
CA ALA A 1027 29.78 32.20 -3.97
C ALA A 1027 30.88 32.94 -3.17
N VAL A 1028 32.15 32.54 -3.34
CA VAL A 1028 33.30 33.18 -2.66
C VAL A 1028 33.59 34.59 -3.18
N VAL A 1029 33.22 34.91 -4.43
CA VAL A 1029 33.53 36.20 -5.05
C VAL A 1029 32.49 37.30 -4.73
N ALA A 1030 31.29 36.96 -4.22
CA ALA A 1030 30.17 37.90 -4.24
C ALA A 1030 29.73 38.53 -2.90
N THR A 1031 30.16 38.09 -1.71
CA THR A 1031 29.66 38.68 -0.45
C THR A 1031 30.63 38.53 0.72
N ARG A 1032 31.10 39.66 1.27
CA ARG A 1032 31.80 39.72 2.58
C ARG A 1032 30.77 39.88 3.71
N GLY A 1033 30.95 39.13 4.79
CA GLY A 1033 30.36 39.44 6.10
C GLY A 1033 28.98 38.83 6.43
N THR A 1034 28.64 37.63 5.94
CA THR A 1034 27.47 36.87 6.44
C THR A 1034 27.75 35.36 6.47
N GLU A 1035 26.93 34.61 7.22
CA GLU A 1035 26.90 33.13 7.45
C GLU A 1035 27.16 32.24 6.21
N ARG A 1036 27.09 32.79 4.99
CA ARG A 1036 27.50 32.13 3.74
C ARG A 1036 29.01 31.89 3.63
N GLN A 1037 29.85 32.70 4.29
CA GLN A 1037 31.30 32.51 4.32
C GLN A 1037 31.68 31.32 5.22
N GLU A 1038 30.96 31.13 6.33
CA GLU A 1038 31.09 29.95 7.21
C GLU A 1038 30.57 28.68 6.55
N LEU A 1039 29.49 28.76 5.76
CA LEU A 1039 29.00 27.63 4.96
C LEU A 1039 30.01 27.21 3.88
N ALA A 1040 30.68 28.16 3.24
CA ALA A 1040 31.71 27.89 2.22
C ALA A 1040 32.97 27.24 2.83
N LEU A 1041 33.38 27.67 4.03
CA LEU A 1041 34.50 27.06 4.79
C LEU A 1041 34.14 25.67 5.32
N ALA A 1042 32.92 25.46 5.83
CA ALA A 1042 32.46 24.17 6.32
C ALA A 1042 32.31 23.12 5.21
N MET A 1043 31.90 23.53 4.00
CA MET A 1043 31.85 22.64 2.82
C MET A 1043 33.26 22.26 2.33
N ALA A 1044 34.23 23.16 2.42
CA ALA A 1044 35.63 22.87 2.10
C ALA A 1044 36.27 21.92 3.13
N GLU A 1045 36.00 22.10 4.43
CA GLU A 1045 36.46 21.20 5.49
C GLU A 1045 35.83 19.80 5.42
N ALA A 1046 34.57 19.69 4.97
CA ALA A 1046 33.93 18.39 4.77
C ALA A 1046 34.57 17.59 3.62
N LEU A 1047 35.07 18.27 2.58
CA LEU A 1047 35.81 17.67 1.47
C LEU A 1047 37.22 17.18 1.89
N GLU A 1048 37.87 17.87 2.83
CA GLU A 1048 39.20 17.49 3.34
C GLU A 1048 39.20 16.29 4.30
N ARG A 1049 38.05 15.95 4.92
CA ARG A 1049 37.95 14.88 5.94
C ARG A 1049 37.73 13.46 5.39
N GLY A 1050 38.01 13.22 4.10
CA GLY A 1050 38.53 11.94 3.64
C GLY A 1050 37.61 10.72 3.67
N THR A 1051 36.31 10.86 3.39
CA THR A 1051 35.39 9.72 3.16
C THR A 1051 35.04 9.54 1.68
N VAL A 1052 36.06 9.62 0.82
CA VAL A 1052 36.01 9.18 -0.58
C VAL A 1052 37.22 8.26 -0.81
N PRO A 1053 37.10 7.14 -1.54
CA PRO A 1053 38.27 6.32 -1.83
C PRO A 1053 39.31 7.19 -2.54
N SER A 1054 40.59 7.07 -2.18
CA SER A 1054 41.66 7.72 -2.94
C SER A 1054 41.55 7.34 -4.42
N ALA A 1055 41.96 8.21 -5.34
CA ALA A 1055 41.92 7.92 -6.77
C ALA A 1055 42.63 6.59 -7.12
N GLU A 1056 43.57 6.14 -6.28
CA GLU A 1056 44.25 4.85 -6.37
C GLU A 1056 43.40 3.68 -5.87
N GLY A 1057 42.68 3.84 -4.75
CA GLY A 1057 41.72 2.86 -4.24
C GLY A 1057 40.58 2.57 -5.22
N LEU A 1058 40.05 3.60 -5.87
CA LEU A 1058 39.03 3.45 -6.92
C LEU A 1058 39.57 2.73 -8.17
N ARG A 1059 40.82 2.97 -8.57
CA ARG A 1059 41.45 2.23 -9.68
C ARG A 1059 41.66 0.75 -9.34
N LYS A 1060 42.09 0.44 -8.11
CA LYS A 1060 42.30 -0.93 -7.63
C LYS A 1060 40.99 -1.71 -7.56
N GLU A 1061 39.94 -1.10 -7.03
CA GLU A 1061 38.61 -1.70 -6.93
C GLU A 1061 37.97 -1.91 -8.32
N ARG A 1062 38.07 -0.93 -9.23
CA ARG A 1062 37.61 -1.08 -10.62
C ARG A 1062 38.34 -2.21 -11.35
N GLY A 1063 39.65 -2.37 -11.13
CA GLY A 1063 40.43 -3.49 -11.68
C GLY A 1063 39.98 -4.85 -11.14
N ALA A 1064 39.73 -4.96 -9.83
CA ALA A 1064 39.25 -6.18 -9.20
C ALA A 1064 37.84 -6.58 -9.68
N LEU A 1065 36.94 -5.60 -9.83
CA LEU A 1065 35.59 -5.82 -10.34
C LEU A 1065 35.58 -6.29 -11.80
N LEU A 1066 36.48 -5.77 -12.64
CA LEU A 1066 36.62 -6.22 -14.04
C LEU A 1066 37.11 -7.68 -14.10
N ALA A 1067 38.03 -8.09 -13.23
CA ALA A 1067 38.46 -9.48 -13.14
C ALA A 1067 37.36 -10.41 -12.58
N GLU A 1068 36.47 -9.91 -11.72
CA GLU A 1068 35.33 -10.66 -11.18
C GLU A 1068 34.20 -10.83 -12.21
N LEU A 1069 33.97 -9.83 -13.07
CA LEU A 1069 33.03 -9.93 -14.20
C LEU A 1069 33.49 -10.88 -15.32
N GLN A 1070 34.80 -11.15 -15.40
CA GLN A 1070 35.38 -12.11 -16.36
C GLN A 1070 35.21 -13.58 -15.94
N ARG A 1071 34.67 -13.83 -14.75
CA ARG A 1071 34.38 -15.16 -14.21
C ARG A 1071 32.88 -15.37 -14.12
N ASP A 1072 32.39 -16.34 -14.87
CA ASP A 1072 30.96 -16.59 -15.08
C ASP A 1072 30.35 -17.34 -13.89
N ALA A 1073 30.42 -18.68 -13.87
CA ALA A 1073 29.87 -19.53 -12.81
C ALA A 1073 30.38 -21.00 -12.92
N PRO A 1074 30.62 -21.72 -11.81
CA PRO A 1074 30.73 -23.18 -11.85
C PRO A 1074 29.37 -23.81 -12.22
N GLU A 1075 29.40 -24.84 -13.06
CA GLU A 1075 28.23 -25.64 -13.43
C GLU A 1075 27.72 -26.41 -12.20
N GLY A 1076 26.49 -26.13 -11.73
CA GLY A 1076 25.87 -26.98 -10.70
C GLY A 1076 24.79 -26.39 -9.76
N GLU A 1077 24.40 -25.12 -9.85
CA GLU A 1077 23.30 -24.57 -9.02
C GLU A 1077 22.23 -23.91 -9.88
N SER A 1078 20.94 -24.19 -9.63
CA SER A 1078 19.83 -23.70 -10.45
C SER A 1078 18.46 -23.91 -9.77
N PRO A 1079 17.42 -23.09 -10.03
CA PRO A 1079 17.40 -21.83 -10.77
C PRO A 1079 17.04 -20.58 -9.93
N THR A 1080 16.54 -20.75 -8.70
CA THR A 1080 15.74 -19.72 -8.02
C THR A 1080 16.46 -19.08 -6.84
N GLY A 1081 16.93 -17.85 -7.04
CA GLY A 1081 17.41 -16.95 -5.99
C GLY A 1081 18.89 -16.64 -6.13
N ARG A 1082 19.22 -15.35 -6.38
CA ARG A 1082 20.62 -14.89 -6.50
C ARG A 1082 21.46 -15.41 -5.35
N SER A 1083 22.69 -15.83 -5.67
CA SER A 1083 23.69 -15.94 -4.60
C SER A 1083 23.94 -14.55 -4.01
N HIS A 1084 24.13 -14.44 -2.70
CA HIS A 1084 24.52 -13.20 -2.01
C HIS A 1084 25.68 -12.46 -2.72
N ARG A 1085 26.52 -13.22 -3.43
CA ARG A 1085 27.64 -12.77 -4.25
C ARG A 1085 27.22 -11.90 -5.45
N GLU A 1086 26.13 -12.23 -6.14
CA GLU A 1086 25.67 -11.46 -7.33
C GLU A 1086 25.06 -10.11 -6.93
N TRP A 1087 24.34 -10.07 -5.80
CA TRP A 1087 23.85 -8.82 -5.20
C TRP A 1087 25.00 -7.92 -4.75
N THR A 1088 26.02 -8.51 -4.15
CA THR A 1088 27.21 -7.78 -3.69
C THR A 1088 28.01 -7.22 -4.88
N LEU A 1089 28.14 -8.00 -5.96
CA LEU A 1089 28.80 -7.57 -7.19
C LEU A 1089 28.07 -6.37 -7.84
N LEU A 1090 26.73 -6.40 -7.92
CA LEU A 1090 25.95 -5.30 -8.50
C LEU A 1090 26.07 -4.00 -7.68
N ARG A 1091 26.01 -4.08 -6.35
CA ARG A 1091 26.20 -2.90 -5.47
C ARG A 1091 27.59 -2.29 -5.64
N ARG A 1092 28.63 -3.12 -5.73
CA ARG A 1092 30.02 -2.66 -5.92
C ARG A 1092 30.24 -2.03 -7.30
N VAL A 1093 29.59 -2.55 -8.35
CA VAL A 1093 29.62 -1.96 -9.71
C VAL A 1093 28.94 -0.59 -9.73
N CYS A 1094 27.75 -0.44 -9.14
CA CYS A 1094 27.03 0.83 -9.10
C CYS A 1094 27.74 1.89 -8.22
N ALA A 1095 28.47 1.47 -7.18
CA ALA A 1095 29.26 2.37 -6.35
C ALA A 1095 30.58 2.82 -7.02
N SER A 1096 31.12 2.01 -7.94
CA SER A 1096 32.45 2.25 -8.53
C SER A 1096 32.41 2.89 -9.91
N PHE A 1097 31.29 2.84 -10.63
CA PHE A 1097 31.12 3.35 -12.00
C PHE A 1097 29.92 4.29 -12.10
N THR A 1098 30.01 5.33 -12.93
CA THR A 1098 28.89 6.26 -13.14
C THR A 1098 27.74 5.60 -13.90
N GLY A 1099 26.51 6.08 -13.73
CA GLY A 1099 25.34 5.54 -14.45
C GLY A 1099 25.42 5.66 -15.98
N ALA A 1100 26.25 6.57 -16.51
CA ALA A 1100 26.55 6.64 -17.94
C ALA A 1100 27.54 5.54 -18.36
N GLU A 1101 28.62 5.32 -17.58
CA GLU A 1101 29.56 4.22 -17.79
C GLU A 1101 28.86 2.85 -17.68
N VAL A 1102 27.98 2.65 -16.70
CA VAL A 1102 27.21 1.40 -16.54
C VAL A 1102 26.28 1.14 -17.71
N ARG A 1103 25.60 2.17 -18.24
CA ARG A 1103 24.78 2.04 -19.46
C ARG A 1103 25.62 1.71 -20.69
N GLN A 1104 26.74 2.40 -20.89
CA GLN A 1104 27.68 2.08 -21.97
C GLN A 1104 28.22 0.65 -21.84
N MET A 1105 28.58 0.20 -20.64
CA MET A 1105 29.03 -1.18 -20.38
C MET A 1105 27.93 -2.22 -20.64
N CYS A 1106 26.68 -1.93 -20.27
CA CYS A 1106 25.52 -2.78 -20.62
C CYS A 1106 25.30 -2.85 -22.14
N GLU A 1107 25.65 -1.81 -22.88
CA GLU A 1107 25.65 -1.81 -24.35
C GLU A 1107 26.90 -2.48 -24.95
N GLY A 1108 27.90 -2.81 -24.13
CA GLY A 1108 29.19 -3.36 -24.55
C GLY A 1108 30.14 -2.33 -25.15
N LYS A 1109 29.93 -1.04 -24.84
CA LYS A 1109 30.66 0.10 -25.39
C LYS A 1109 31.40 0.85 -24.27
N GLY A 1110 32.32 1.73 -24.66
CA GLY A 1110 33.00 2.64 -23.76
C GLY A 1110 34.35 2.13 -23.24
N PRO A 1111 35.18 3.04 -22.70
CA PRO A 1111 36.59 2.80 -22.43
C PRO A 1111 36.87 1.70 -21.38
N VAL A 1112 35.86 1.33 -20.59
CA VAL A 1112 35.95 0.26 -19.58
C VAL A 1112 35.77 -1.13 -20.21
N MET A 1113 34.80 -1.29 -21.12
CA MET A 1113 34.63 -2.55 -21.88
C MET A 1113 35.80 -2.79 -22.83
N GLU A 1114 36.35 -1.73 -23.40
CA GLU A 1114 37.47 -1.78 -24.34
C GLU A 1114 38.75 -2.34 -23.72
N ARG A 1115 38.93 -2.19 -22.40
CA ARG A 1115 40.08 -2.72 -21.64
C ARG A 1115 39.98 -4.21 -21.31
N LEU A 1116 38.85 -4.87 -21.57
CA LEU A 1116 38.71 -6.32 -21.38
C LEU A 1116 39.40 -7.09 -22.52
N PRO A 1117 40.18 -8.14 -22.22
CA PRO A 1117 40.96 -8.85 -23.22
C PRO A 1117 40.06 -9.73 -24.10
N GLY A 1118 39.85 -9.28 -25.35
CA GLY A 1118 39.17 -10.03 -26.39
C GLY A 1118 37.64 -9.96 -26.36
N ASP A 1119 37.02 -10.23 -27.51
CA ASP A 1119 35.58 -10.07 -27.70
C ASP A 1119 34.74 -11.05 -26.88
N ALA A 1120 35.28 -12.23 -26.57
CA ALA A 1120 34.61 -13.19 -25.71
C ALA A 1120 34.46 -12.67 -24.27
N ALA A 1121 35.49 -12.02 -23.70
CA ALA A 1121 35.43 -11.42 -22.37
C ALA A 1121 34.46 -10.22 -22.33
N ARG A 1122 34.48 -9.39 -23.39
CA ARG A 1122 33.53 -8.28 -23.55
C ARG A 1122 32.08 -8.77 -23.64
N LYS A 1123 31.83 -9.84 -24.40
CA LYS A 1123 30.48 -10.40 -24.59
C LYS A 1123 29.96 -11.03 -23.29
N ARG A 1124 30.82 -11.69 -22.51
CA ARG A 1124 30.49 -12.25 -21.18
C ARG A 1124 30.16 -11.17 -20.15
N ALA A 1125 31.04 -10.19 -19.98
CA ALA A 1125 30.81 -9.07 -19.07
C ALA A 1125 29.54 -8.29 -19.45
N LYS A 1126 29.30 -8.06 -20.76
CA LYS A 1126 28.06 -7.46 -21.28
C LYS A 1126 26.83 -8.30 -20.95
N ALA A 1127 26.87 -9.62 -21.12
CA ALA A 1127 25.75 -10.50 -20.83
C ALA A 1127 25.42 -10.49 -19.33
N LYS A 1128 26.43 -10.58 -18.46
CA LYS A 1128 26.29 -10.56 -17.00
C LYS A 1128 25.75 -9.22 -16.49
N LEU A 1129 26.27 -8.10 -17.01
CA LEU A 1129 25.75 -6.75 -16.69
C LEU A 1129 24.33 -6.54 -17.21
N ARG A 1130 23.99 -7.02 -18.42
CA ARG A 1130 22.62 -6.96 -18.95
C ARG A 1130 21.64 -7.83 -18.19
N ALA A 1131 22.06 -8.98 -17.68
CA ALA A 1131 21.22 -9.83 -16.84
C ALA A 1131 20.92 -9.12 -15.51
N LEU A 1132 21.96 -8.60 -14.86
CA LEU A 1132 21.83 -7.83 -13.61
C LEU A 1132 21.02 -6.53 -13.79
N HIS A 1133 21.04 -5.91 -14.97
CA HIS A 1133 20.34 -4.67 -15.27
C HIS A 1133 18.89 -4.88 -15.76
N ARG A 1134 18.60 -5.94 -16.55
CA ARG A 1134 17.24 -6.20 -17.11
C ARG A 1134 16.21 -6.60 -16.07
N GLU A 1135 16.63 -7.25 -14.98
CA GLU A 1135 15.74 -7.62 -13.88
C GLU A 1135 15.47 -6.47 -12.90
N ASN A 1136 16.02 -5.27 -13.14
CA ASN A 1136 15.85 -4.10 -12.29
C ASN A 1136 15.51 -2.86 -13.15
N VAL A 1137 14.26 -2.76 -13.60
CA VAL A 1137 13.72 -1.72 -14.50
C VAL A 1137 13.56 -0.33 -13.82
N SER A 1138 14.41 0.01 -12.85
CA SER A 1138 14.44 1.36 -12.28
C SER A 1138 15.88 1.84 -12.11
N CYS A 1139 16.52 2.14 -13.24
CA CYS A 1139 17.58 3.12 -13.28
C CYS A 1139 16.99 4.46 -13.76
N ASP A 1140 15.96 4.94 -13.06
CA ASP A 1140 15.40 6.28 -13.19
C ASP A 1140 15.96 7.19 -12.06
N PRO A 1141 16.46 8.41 -12.34
CA PRO A 1141 16.89 9.39 -11.34
C PRO A 1141 15.80 9.94 -10.38
N SER A 1142 14.64 9.29 -10.32
CA SER A 1142 13.52 9.58 -9.41
C SER A 1142 13.89 9.98 -7.96
N PRO A 1143 14.86 9.35 -7.25
CA PRO A 1143 15.14 9.71 -5.85
C PRO A 1143 15.73 11.13 -5.73
N TRP A 1144 16.47 11.56 -6.75
CA TRP A 1144 17.18 12.84 -6.82
C TRP A 1144 16.18 13.97 -7.08
N ARG A 1145 15.38 13.85 -8.15
CA ARG A 1145 14.38 14.87 -8.55
C ARG A 1145 13.30 15.09 -7.49
N ARG A 1146 12.80 14.01 -6.87
CA ARG A 1146 11.82 14.11 -5.78
C ARG A 1146 12.40 14.81 -4.55
N ARG A 1147 13.67 14.57 -4.21
CA ARG A 1147 14.36 15.31 -3.13
C ARG A 1147 14.49 16.80 -3.43
N GLN A 1148 14.76 17.21 -4.68
CA GLN A 1148 14.84 18.63 -5.04
C GLN A 1148 13.47 19.33 -5.03
N GLU A 1149 12.40 18.66 -5.48
CA GLU A 1149 11.04 19.22 -5.43
C GLU A 1149 10.51 19.31 -4.00
N THR A 1150 10.83 18.34 -3.15
CA THR A 1150 10.52 18.37 -1.71
C THR A 1150 11.31 19.48 -1.02
N LEU A 1151 12.61 19.64 -1.29
CA LEU A 1151 13.41 20.75 -0.77
C LEU A 1151 12.90 22.12 -1.21
N GLY A 1152 12.50 22.26 -2.48
CA GLY A 1152 11.98 23.53 -3.01
C GLY A 1152 10.66 23.95 -2.36
N ARG A 1153 9.82 22.98 -1.96
CA ARG A 1153 8.57 23.20 -1.22
C ARG A 1153 8.81 23.47 0.26
N GLU A 1154 9.70 22.72 0.90
CA GLU A 1154 10.05 22.87 2.32
C GLU A 1154 10.79 24.18 2.60
N LEU A 1155 11.59 24.68 1.65
CA LEU A 1155 12.28 25.97 1.75
C LEU A 1155 11.45 27.15 1.23
N GLY A 1156 10.20 26.94 0.81
CA GLY A 1156 9.25 27.99 0.42
C GLY A 1156 9.60 28.73 -0.89
N LEU A 1157 10.38 28.12 -1.77
CA LEU A 1157 10.90 28.75 -2.99
C LEU A 1157 10.00 28.59 -4.23
N VAL A 1158 8.87 27.87 -4.12
CA VAL A 1158 7.88 27.71 -5.21
C VAL A 1158 6.47 27.96 -4.68
N ARG A 1159 5.70 28.85 -5.32
CA ARG A 1159 4.28 29.09 -5.03
C ARG A 1159 3.40 28.28 -5.98
N ASP A 1160 2.32 27.71 -5.43
CA ASP A 1160 1.31 26.93 -6.15
C ASP A 1160 0.68 27.74 -7.30
N GLN A 1161 0.80 27.21 -8.51
CA GLN A 1161 -0.15 27.48 -9.59
C GLN A 1161 -0.56 26.15 -10.23
N GLY A 1162 -1.84 25.82 -10.05
CA GLY A 1162 -2.72 25.28 -11.09
C GLY A 1162 -2.27 24.03 -11.82
N ALA A 1163 -2.90 22.91 -11.47
CA ALA A 1163 -3.08 21.80 -12.38
C ALA A 1163 -3.82 22.26 -13.65
N GLU A 1164 -3.14 22.28 -14.80
CA GLU A 1164 -3.76 22.31 -16.11
C GLU A 1164 -2.80 21.73 -17.17
N HIS A 1165 -3.36 20.90 -18.07
CA HIS A 1165 -2.73 20.06 -19.12
C HIS A 1165 -2.27 18.68 -18.61
N ASP A 1166 -2.89 17.54 -18.99
CA ASP A 1166 -3.24 17.17 -20.37
C ASP A 1166 -4.49 16.26 -20.45
N ARG A 1167 -5.44 16.66 -21.29
CA ARG A 1167 -6.44 15.78 -21.94
C ARG A 1167 -6.02 15.67 -23.42
N GLY A 1168 -5.89 14.44 -23.92
CA GLY A 1168 -5.87 14.06 -25.35
C GLY A 1168 -5.83 12.53 -25.44
N ILE A 1169 -6.91 11.79 -25.77
CA ILE A 1169 -7.54 11.54 -27.10
C ILE A 1169 -6.53 10.88 -28.08
N TYR A 1170 -6.73 9.72 -28.75
CA TYR A 1170 -7.85 8.77 -28.91
C TYR A 1170 -7.48 7.33 -28.45
N PRO A 1171 -8.47 6.40 -28.26
CA PRO A 1171 -8.25 4.97 -27.99
C PRO A 1171 -8.77 4.02 -29.12
N GLU A 1172 -8.02 2.96 -29.46
CA GLU A 1172 -8.49 1.83 -30.31
C GLU A 1172 -7.61 0.56 -30.12
N ILE A 1173 -8.20 -0.63 -30.36
CA ILE A 1173 -7.62 -2.00 -30.54
C ILE A 1173 -7.75 -2.98 -29.33
N GLU A 1174 -8.75 -3.88 -29.42
CA GLU A 1174 -8.75 -5.28 -28.89
C GLU A 1174 -7.69 -6.16 -29.62
N PRO A 1175 -7.39 -7.44 -29.27
CA PRO A 1175 -7.53 -8.27 -28.05
C PRO A 1175 -6.16 -8.93 -27.67
N TRP A 1176 -6.21 -9.99 -26.84
CA TRP A 1176 -5.21 -11.02 -26.41
C TRP A 1176 -4.94 -11.07 -24.91
#